data_AF-A0A835YVW4-F1
#
_entry.id   AF-A0A835YVW4-F1
#
_cell.length_a   1.000
_cell.length_b   1.000
_cell.length_c   1.000
_cell.angle_alpha   90.00
_cell.angle_beta   90.00
_cell.angle_gamma   90.00
#
_symmetry.space_group_name_H-M   'P 1'
#
loop_
_entity.id
_entity.type
_entity.pdbx_description
1 polymer ?
#
loop_
_entity_poly.entity_id
_entity_poly.type
_entity_poly.pdbx_seq_one_letter_code
_entity_poly.pdbx_strand_id
1 'polypeptide(L)'
;MRSNGLQLIIAGAPASGKGTQCELLRETYGVVHLSTGDMLREAAKDPDSEVGKTAKVFMEAGQLVPDDVIIGVVVERLAKQDCVDKGWLLDGFPRTRAQADALSAAGYHPDQFIFLDVPDKILVTRVVGRRTDPETGKIYHMTFSPPENEEIAARLQQRSDDTEAKVQVRLKAFHENLAPILAVYKQQLLRVNGDADKVDIFNRTKERLDRIRRYSVVFVLGGPGSGKGTQCANIVREFGYTHLSAGDLLREEQNCGSDVGEMIKTFIKEGKIVPVEVTIRLLKTAMERSGARDFLIDGFPRSFENMEGWFKEMGDVAEVAFVLFFDCPEEVMAERLLKRGATSGRADDNEASIRKRFVTFRDTSMPVVEALARLGKVRIVSAAPPPEVVFARVSRFFKGLAMIPPTERTLAIIKPDAMAAGSEPAMIQRLEQEGFVIVEKKTETLTSEKVDGFYQEHIGKPFFEGLKKFMTSGPCTALSLERVDAIRAWRNLLGPTNTEKARAEKPDSLRALYGTDGQRNAAHGSDSTASAIRELAFWFPEATPATRTLAMIKPGAAETVREEIMCCIAARGFEVVKTASQVLPRGMAAEFYAEHTGKPFFEGLLNFMTSGEVVALMLKREAAVPAWRALMGPTNSNAARKTSPDSLRALFGVDGQRNATHGSDGAASAARECMFWFPDRWAAAAEATGESAAAEAKVAAFMRDSVDPVLAPLLQRLVIAQPPDVVDFCVKELQALKRQAHS
;
A
#
# COMPACT_ATOMS: atom_id res chain seq x y z
N MET A 1 -23.39 -17.60 13.24
CA MET A 1 -23.41 -16.14 12.98
C MET A 1 -22.35 -15.51 13.86
N ARG A 2 -21.38 -14.75 13.31
CA ARG A 2 -20.46 -13.97 14.14
C ARG A 2 -21.28 -12.91 14.90
N SER A 3 -20.96 -12.63 16.17
CA SER A 3 -21.63 -11.56 16.92
C SER A 3 -21.43 -10.22 16.22
N ASN A 4 -22.42 -9.33 16.30
CA ASN A 4 -22.28 -7.95 15.80
C ASN A 4 -21.32 -7.11 16.67
N GLY A 5 -21.17 -7.47 17.95
CA GLY A 5 -20.26 -6.82 18.88
C GLY A 5 -18.83 -7.35 18.85
N LEU A 6 -17.90 -6.54 19.37
CA LEU A 6 -16.46 -6.79 19.37
C LEU A 6 -16.10 -7.94 20.34
N GLN A 7 -15.25 -8.86 19.90
CA GLN A 7 -14.83 -10.04 20.66
C GLN A 7 -13.36 -9.91 21.05
N LEU A 8 -13.07 -9.71 22.33
CA LEU A 8 -11.74 -9.34 22.81
C LEU A 8 -11.23 -10.29 23.89
N ILE A 9 -9.93 -10.54 23.86
CA ILE A 9 -9.20 -11.12 24.99
C ILE A 9 -8.14 -10.13 25.42
N ILE A 10 -8.05 -9.85 26.72
CA ILE A 10 -6.90 -9.15 27.30
C ILE A 10 -6.13 -10.08 28.24
N ALA A 11 -4.85 -10.19 27.97
CA ALA A 11 -3.90 -11.05 28.66
C ALA A 11 -2.68 -10.25 29.12
N GLY A 12 -1.98 -10.80 30.10
CA GLY A 12 -0.82 -10.18 30.71
C GLY A 12 -0.64 -10.68 32.13
N ALA A 13 0.56 -10.48 32.65
CA ALA A 13 0.94 -10.95 33.98
C ALA A 13 0.07 -10.30 35.09
N PRO A 14 0.02 -10.87 36.30
CA PRO A 14 -0.64 -10.24 37.45
C PRO A 14 -0.16 -8.79 37.65
N ALA A 15 -1.08 -7.86 37.91
CA ALA A 15 -0.82 -6.41 38.03
C ALA A 15 -0.28 -5.67 36.79
N SER A 16 -0.40 -6.26 35.59
CA SER A 16 -0.04 -5.57 34.34
C SER A 16 -0.99 -4.42 33.93
N GLY A 17 -2.09 -4.20 34.65
CA GLY A 17 -3.10 -3.17 34.31
C GLY A 17 -4.32 -3.65 33.51
N LYS A 18 -4.52 -4.98 33.37
CA LYS A 18 -5.66 -5.56 32.63
C LYS A 18 -7.02 -5.00 33.04
N GLY A 19 -7.33 -4.99 34.34
CA GLY A 19 -8.62 -4.53 34.85
C GLY A 19 -8.90 -3.06 34.48
N THR A 20 -7.91 -2.18 34.65
CA THR A 20 -8.01 -0.76 34.27
C THR A 20 -8.29 -0.60 32.77
N GLN A 21 -7.60 -1.38 31.92
CA GLN A 21 -7.85 -1.34 30.48
C GLN A 21 -9.21 -1.94 30.12
N CYS A 22 -9.68 -2.98 30.84
CA CYS A 22 -11.00 -3.55 30.62
C CYS A 22 -12.13 -2.56 30.86
N GLU A 23 -12.03 -1.77 31.93
CA GLU A 23 -13.04 -0.75 32.25
C GLU A 23 -13.16 0.28 31.12
N LEU A 24 -12.02 0.82 30.66
CA LEU A 24 -12.00 1.79 29.56
C LEU A 24 -12.53 1.20 28.24
N LEU A 25 -12.17 -0.05 27.93
CA LEU A 25 -12.66 -0.75 26.74
C LEU A 25 -14.17 -1.06 26.83
N ARG A 26 -14.65 -1.46 28.01
CA ARG A 26 -16.07 -1.70 28.29
C ARG A 26 -16.89 -0.43 28.09
N GLU A 27 -16.44 0.69 28.66
CA GLU A 27 -17.12 1.99 28.55
C GLU A 27 -17.15 2.49 27.10
N THR A 28 -16.06 2.29 26.36
CA THR A 28 -15.93 2.81 24.99
C THR A 28 -16.69 1.97 23.97
N TYR A 29 -16.63 0.64 24.08
CA TYR A 29 -17.16 -0.27 23.07
C TYR A 29 -18.46 -0.96 23.46
N GLY A 30 -18.91 -0.82 24.71
CA GLY A 30 -20.14 -1.43 25.21
C GLY A 30 -20.09 -2.97 25.33
N VAL A 31 -18.90 -3.57 25.20
CA VAL A 31 -18.69 -5.02 25.30
C VAL A 31 -18.99 -5.54 26.70
N VAL A 32 -19.43 -6.79 26.80
CA VAL A 32 -19.65 -7.44 28.09
C VAL A 32 -18.30 -7.85 28.68
N HIS A 33 -17.89 -7.24 29.79
CA HIS A 33 -16.64 -7.59 30.48
C HIS A 33 -16.83 -8.86 31.32
N LEU A 34 -16.00 -9.87 31.03
CA LEU A 34 -16.01 -11.19 31.64
C LEU A 34 -14.67 -11.44 32.34
N SER A 35 -14.61 -11.11 33.63
CA SER A 35 -13.46 -11.40 34.49
C SER A 35 -13.59 -12.79 35.12
N THR A 36 -12.81 -13.74 34.64
CA THR A 36 -12.80 -15.11 35.21
C THR A 36 -12.47 -15.12 36.70
N GLY A 37 -11.59 -14.22 37.15
CA GLY A 37 -11.26 -14.10 38.57
C GLY A 37 -12.43 -13.61 39.41
N ASP A 38 -13.24 -12.68 38.90
CA ASP A 38 -14.41 -12.17 39.64
C ASP A 38 -15.56 -13.17 39.60
N MET A 39 -15.81 -13.81 38.45
CA MET A 39 -16.81 -14.88 38.32
C MET A 39 -16.56 -16.02 39.31
N LEU A 40 -15.30 -16.45 39.44
CA LEU A 40 -14.91 -17.49 40.40
C LEU A 40 -15.03 -17.02 41.86
N ARG A 41 -14.68 -15.75 42.16
CA ARG A 41 -14.85 -15.18 43.51
C ARG A 41 -16.32 -15.03 43.90
N GLU A 42 -17.15 -14.65 42.94
CA GLU A 42 -18.60 -14.53 43.13
C GLU A 42 -19.21 -15.91 43.37
N ALA A 43 -18.86 -16.91 42.56
CA ALA A 43 -19.27 -18.29 42.77
C ALA A 43 -18.80 -18.83 44.14
N ALA A 44 -17.59 -18.46 44.60
CA ALA A 44 -17.05 -18.87 45.90
C ALA A 44 -17.75 -18.23 47.12
N LYS A 45 -18.60 -17.21 46.92
CA LYS A 45 -19.44 -16.64 47.99
C LYS A 45 -20.71 -17.45 48.21
N ASP A 46 -21.14 -18.21 47.21
CA ASP A 46 -22.31 -19.07 47.30
C ASP A 46 -21.92 -20.41 47.97
N PRO A 47 -22.40 -20.68 49.19
CA PRO A 47 -22.07 -21.91 49.91
C PRO A 47 -22.62 -23.18 49.23
N ASP A 48 -23.57 -23.05 48.30
CA ASP A 48 -24.17 -24.18 47.56
C ASP A 48 -23.48 -24.44 46.22
N SER A 49 -22.54 -23.57 45.80
CA SER A 49 -21.81 -23.74 44.54
C SER A 49 -20.63 -24.71 44.67
N GLU A 50 -20.76 -25.91 44.08
CA GLU A 50 -19.65 -26.89 44.01
C GLU A 50 -18.44 -26.35 43.21
N VAL A 51 -18.70 -25.56 42.16
CA VAL A 51 -17.67 -24.83 41.40
C VAL A 51 -16.98 -23.80 42.29
N GLY A 52 -17.75 -23.06 43.11
CA GLY A 52 -17.24 -22.07 44.05
C GLY A 52 -16.33 -22.67 45.13
N LYS A 53 -16.73 -23.80 45.74
CA LYS A 53 -15.92 -24.53 46.73
C LYS A 53 -14.59 -24.98 46.15
N THR A 54 -14.61 -25.57 44.97
CA THR A 54 -13.41 -26.03 44.27
C THR A 54 -12.49 -24.85 43.94
N ALA A 55 -13.03 -23.78 43.34
CA ALA A 55 -12.26 -22.60 42.96
C ALA A 55 -11.57 -21.94 44.15
N LYS A 56 -12.25 -21.83 45.30
CA LYS A 56 -11.72 -21.20 46.52
C LYS A 56 -10.39 -21.81 46.97
N VAL A 57 -10.29 -23.14 46.97
CA VAL A 57 -9.08 -23.88 47.41
C VAL A 57 -7.87 -23.51 46.55
N PHE A 58 -8.01 -23.56 45.22
CA PHE A 58 -6.91 -23.24 44.31
C PHE A 58 -6.53 -21.75 44.35
N MET A 59 -7.53 -20.87 44.49
CA MET A 59 -7.30 -19.42 44.55
C MET A 59 -6.54 -18.98 45.81
N GLU A 60 -6.86 -19.54 46.98
CA GLU A 60 -6.16 -19.25 48.24
C GLU A 60 -4.68 -19.69 48.19
N ALA A 61 -4.40 -20.78 47.49
CA ALA A 61 -3.06 -21.30 47.22
C ALA A 61 -2.30 -20.54 46.11
N GLY A 62 -2.93 -19.59 45.41
CA GLY A 62 -2.35 -18.87 44.27
C GLY A 62 -2.18 -19.72 43.01
N GLN A 63 -2.83 -20.89 42.95
CA GLN A 63 -2.80 -21.84 41.84
C GLN A 63 -3.91 -21.53 40.82
N LEU A 64 -3.79 -22.11 39.62
CA LEU A 64 -4.84 -22.06 38.61
C LEU A 64 -5.95 -23.05 38.96
N VAL A 65 -7.21 -22.63 38.80
CA VAL A 65 -8.36 -23.53 38.85
C VAL A 65 -8.29 -24.50 37.68
N PRO A 66 -8.64 -25.80 37.85
CA PRO A 66 -8.64 -26.78 36.78
C PRO A 66 -9.35 -26.33 35.50
N ASP A 67 -8.77 -26.70 34.36
CA ASP A 67 -9.18 -26.22 33.03
C ASP A 67 -10.64 -26.59 32.71
N ASP A 68 -11.06 -27.82 33.02
CA ASP A 68 -12.41 -28.34 32.79
C ASP A 68 -13.49 -27.51 33.48
N VAL A 69 -13.24 -27.11 34.72
CA VAL A 69 -14.18 -26.28 35.51
C VAL A 69 -14.33 -24.89 34.89
N ILE A 70 -13.20 -24.22 34.60
CA ILE A 70 -13.26 -22.83 34.13
C ILE A 70 -13.71 -22.71 32.67
N ILE A 71 -13.39 -23.69 31.82
CA ILE A 71 -13.83 -23.72 30.42
C ILE A 71 -15.37 -23.75 30.38
N GLY A 72 -16.01 -24.62 31.17
CA GLY A 72 -17.47 -24.73 31.21
C GLY A 72 -18.13 -23.40 31.60
N VAL A 73 -17.66 -22.78 32.68
CA VAL A 73 -18.17 -21.49 33.18
C VAL A 73 -18.04 -20.37 32.14
N VAL A 74 -16.90 -20.30 31.45
CA VAL A 74 -16.66 -19.26 30.43
C VAL A 74 -17.52 -19.49 29.18
N VAL A 75 -17.58 -20.72 28.67
CA VAL A 75 -18.36 -21.06 27.47
C VAL A 75 -19.86 -20.83 27.69
N GLU A 76 -20.41 -21.21 28.85
CA GLU A 76 -21.80 -20.95 29.19
C GLU A 76 -22.08 -19.44 29.27
N ARG A 77 -21.17 -18.66 29.85
CA ARG A 77 -21.33 -17.22 29.97
C ARG A 77 -21.28 -16.50 28.64
N LEU A 78 -20.41 -16.93 27.72
CA LEU A 78 -20.28 -16.38 26.37
C LEU A 78 -21.52 -16.65 25.50
N ALA A 79 -22.26 -17.73 25.77
CA ALA A 79 -23.46 -18.09 25.04
C ALA A 79 -24.69 -17.22 25.37
N LYS A 80 -24.62 -16.38 26.41
CA LYS A 80 -25.74 -15.49 26.80
C LYS A 80 -25.97 -14.38 25.77
N GLN A 81 -27.24 -13.97 25.63
CA GLN A 81 -27.69 -13.04 24.59
C GLN A 81 -26.96 -11.68 24.64
N ASP A 82 -26.63 -11.18 25.83
CA ASP A 82 -25.91 -9.93 26.00
C ASP A 82 -24.50 -9.97 25.37
N CYS A 83 -23.78 -11.10 25.50
CA CYS A 83 -22.50 -11.33 24.85
C CYS A 83 -22.63 -11.50 23.33
N VAL A 84 -23.73 -12.09 22.86
CA VAL A 84 -24.01 -12.25 21.42
C VAL A 84 -24.31 -10.89 20.78
N ASP A 85 -25.09 -10.04 21.44
CA ASP A 85 -25.53 -8.75 20.89
C ASP A 85 -24.44 -7.68 20.99
N LYS A 86 -23.82 -7.56 22.18
CA LYS A 86 -22.87 -6.47 22.50
C LYS A 86 -21.41 -6.86 22.30
N GLY A 87 -21.13 -8.15 22.10
CA GLY A 87 -19.76 -8.67 22.13
C GLY A 87 -19.26 -8.90 23.55
N TRP A 88 -18.02 -9.37 23.68
CA TRP A 88 -17.46 -9.82 24.94
C TRP A 88 -15.99 -9.45 25.07
N LEU A 89 -15.54 -9.24 26.31
CA LEU A 89 -14.16 -8.96 26.67
C LEU A 89 -13.74 -9.92 27.80
N LEU A 90 -12.94 -10.93 27.47
CA LEU A 90 -12.39 -11.86 28.44
C LEU A 90 -11.16 -11.24 29.12
N ASP A 91 -11.21 -11.15 30.45
CA ASP A 91 -10.08 -10.76 31.30
C ASP A 91 -9.53 -11.98 32.05
N GLY A 92 -8.27 -12.28 31.78
CA GLY A 92 -7.54 -13.33 32.48
C GLY A 92 -7.91 -14.75 32.05
N PHE A 93 -8.43 -14.93 30.84
CA PHE A 93 -8.63 -16.23 30.18
C PHE A 93 -8.35 -16.10 28.68
N PRO A 94 -7.65 -17.06 28.04
CA PRO A 94 -7.08 -18.28 28.61
C PRO A 94 -5.78 -18.04 29.38
N ARG A 95 -5.46 -18.97 30.29
CA ARG A 95 -4.22 -19.04 31.10
C ARG A 95 -3.37 -20.28 30.83
N THR A 96 -3.91 -21.25 30.10
CA THR A 96 -3.19 -22.45 29.62
C THR A 96 -3.45 -22.64 28.13
N ARG A 97 -2.65 -23.48 27.48
CA ARG A 97 -2.87 -23.86 26.08
C ARG A 97 -4.19 -24.60 25.88
N ALA A 98 -4.54 -25.51 26.78
CA ALA A 98 -5.77 -26.29 26.68
C ALA A 98 -7.02 -25.42 26.76
N GLN A 99 -7.02 -24.38 27.61
CA GLN A 99 -8.10 -23.38 27.64
C GLN A 99 -8.26 -22.64 26.29
N ALA A 100 -7.14 -22.25 25.67
CA ALA A 100 -7.16 -21.56 24.38
C ALA A 100 -7.68 -22.45 23.24
N ASP A 101 -7.25 -23.72 23.22
CA ASP A 101 -7.72 -24.71 22.25
C ASP A 101 -9.20 -25.02 22.45
N ALA A 102 -9.66 -25.16 23.70
CA ALA A 102 -11.07 -25.42 24.01
C ALA A 102 -11.98 -24.26 23.60
N LEU A 103 -11.57 -23.00 23.84
CA LEU A 103 -12.33 -21.83 23.40
C LEU A 103 -12.47 -21.80 21.87
N SER A 104 -11.38 -22.11 21.16
CA SER A 104 -11.36 -22.20 19.70
C SER A 104 -12.24 -23.35 19.18
N ALA A 105 -12.19 -24.52 19.82
CA ALA A 105 -13.01 -25.68 19.46
C ALA A 105 -14.51 -25.43 19.70
N ALA A 106 -14.85 -24.62 20.70
CA ALA A 106 -16.22 -24.15 20.95
C ALA A 106 -16.69 -23.06 19.97
N GLY A 107 -15.85 -22.66 19.00
CA GLY A 107 -16.20 -21.69 17.95
C GLY A 107 -16.03 -20.22 18.36
N TYR A 108 -15.40 -19.94 19.51
CA TYR A 108 -15.13 -18.58 19.97
C TYR A 108 -13.72 -18.15 19.57
N HIS A 109 -13.64 -17.24 18.60
CA HIS A 109 -12.38 -16.68 18.11
C HIS A 109 -12.38 -15.16 18.28
N PRO A 110 -11.48 -14.58 19.09
CA PRO A 110 -11.48 -13.14 19.30
C PRO A 110 -11.11 -12.38 18.02
N ASP A 111 -11.69 -11.19 17.84
CA ASP A 111 -11.24 -10.21 16.84
C ASP A 111 -9.80 -9.76 17.14
N GLN A 112 -9.45 -9.62 18.43
CA GLN A 112 -8.12 -9.21 18.87
C GLN A 112 -7.75 -9.83 20.22
N PHE A 113 -6.52 -10.33 20.33
CA PHE A 113 -5.87 -10.78 21.56
C PHE A 113 -4.84 -9.72 21.99
N ILE A 114 -5.12 -9.00 23.07
CA ILE A 114 -4.33 -7.88 23.57
C ILE A 114 -3.42 -8.37 24.69
N PHE A 115 -2.11 -8.27 24.49
CA PHE A 115 -1.11 -8.66 25.48
C PHE A 115 -0.43 -7.43 26.08
N LEU A 116 -0.63 -7.21 27.38
CA LEU A 116 0.05 -6.17 28.15
C LEU A 116 1.41 -6.70 28.64
N ASP A 117 2.48 -6.25 27.99
CA ASP A 117 3.86 -6.64 28.26
C ASP A 117 4.46 -5.69 29.32
N VAL A 118 4.80 -6.23 30.49
CA VAL A 118 5.34 -5.46 31.62
C VAL A 118 6.46 -6.26 32.28
N PRO A 119 7.63 -5.66 32.54
CA PRO A 119 8.72 -6.34 33.24
C PRO A 119 8.34 -6.75 34.68
N ASP A 120 8.74 -7.95 35.10
CA ASP A 120 8.46 -8.53 36.43
C ASP A 120 8.79 -7.63 37.61
N LYS A 121 9.92 -6.93 37.55
CA LYS A 121 10.36 -5.97 38.58
C LYS A 121 9.30 -4.89 38.87
N ILE A 122 8.60 -4.43 37.84
CA ILE A 122 7.53 -3.43 37.96
C ILE A 122 6.26 -4.11 38.49
N LEU A 123 5.95 -5.33 38.05
CA LEU A 123 4.76 -6.07 38.46
C LEU A 123 4.74 -6.38 39.97
N VAL A 124 5.87 -6.83 40.53
CA VAL A 124 6.00 -7.08 41.96
C VAL A 124 5.71 -5.81 42.76
N THR A 125 6.31 -4.69 42.36
CA THR A 125 6.12 -3.38 42.99
C THR A 125 4.64 -2.95 42.94
N ARG A 126 3.98 -3.13 41.78
CA ARG A 126 2.55 -2.78 41.58
C ARG A 126 1.59 -3.62 42.42
N VAL A 127 1.88 -4.89 42.69
CA VAL A 127 1.00 -5.73 43.52
C VAL A 127 1.05 -5.31 44.98
N VAL A 128 2.24 -5.09 45.53
CA VAL A 128 2.41 -4.76 46.96
C VAL A 128 1.72 -3.42 47.30
N GLY A 129 1.73 -2.47 46.36
CA GLY A 129 1.07 -1.17 46.51
C GLY A 129 -0.44 -1.16 46.22
N ARG A 130 -1.04 -2.28 45.79
CA ARG A 130 -2.45 -2.36 45.40
C ARG A 130 -3.38 -2.40 46.61
N ARG A 131 -4.49 -1.68 46.53
CA ARG A 131 -5.57 -1.67 47.53
C ARG A 131 -6.93 -1.80 46.84
N THR A 132 -7.93 -2.32 47.53
CA THR A 132 -9.31 -2.42 47.04
C THR A 132 -10.23 -1.74 48.05
N ASP A 133 -11.15 -0.93 47.56
CA ASP A 133 -12.24 -0.37 48.35
C ASP A 133 -13.32 -1.46 48.56
N PRO A 134 -13.61 -1.89 49.79
CA PRO A 134 -14.58 -2.96 50.05
C PRO A 134 -16.03 -2.59 49.70
N GLU A 135 -16.36 -1.30 49.64
CA GLU A 135 -17.73 -0.85 49.34
C GLU A 135 -18.00 -0.77 47.84
N THR A 136 -17.04 -0.24 47.08
CA THR A 136 -17.21 -0.02 45.63
C THR A 136 -16.56 -1.10 44.77
N GLY A 137 -15.65 -1.89 45.35
CA GLY A 137 -14.81 -2.85 44.62
C GLY A 137 -13.68 -2.19 43.81
N LYS A 138 -13.56 -0.85 43.83
CA LYS A 138 -12.58 -0.11 43.03
C LYS A 138 -11.15 -0.37 43.51
N ILE A 139 -10.24 -0.51 42.55
CA ILE A 139 -8.82 -0.81 42.80
C ILE A 139 -8.02 0.49 42.82
N TYR A 140 -7.20 0.66 43.85
CA TYR A 140 -6.29 1.79 44.05
C TYR A 140 -4.83 1.32 44.12
N HIS A 141 -3.91 2.27 43.93
CA HIS A 141 -2.49 2.07 44.18
C HIS A 141 -1.91 3.29 44.89
N MET A 142 -1.25 3.09 46.03
CA MET A 142 -0.79 4.19 46.89
C MET A 142 0.08 5.24 46.18
N THR A 143 0.86 4.82 45.18
CA THR A 143 1.69 5.73 44.33
C THR A 143 1.04 6.12 42.99
N PHE A 144 0.62 5.15 42.17
CA PHE A 144 0.24 5.40 40.78
C PHE A 144 -1.24 5.76 40.56
N SER A 145 -2.12 5.48 41.54
CA SER A 145 -3.54 5.81 41.48
C SER A 145 -4.08 5.94 42.90
N PRO A 146 -3.69 7.00 43.62
CA PRO A 146 -4.08 7.19 45.02
C PRO A 146 -5.59 7.43 45.16
N PRO A 147 -6.17 7.18 46.34
CA PRO A 147 -7.57 7.48 46.63
C PRO A 147 -7.89 8.96 46.46
N GLU A 148 -9.10 9.28 46.03
CA GLU A 148 -9.53 10.65 45.74
C GLU A 148 -9.73 11.49 47.02
N ASN A 149 -9.93 10.85 48.17
CA ASN A 149 -10.09 11.50 49.46
C ASN A 149 -9.63 10.61 50.63
N GLU A 150 -9.51 11.20 51.82
CA GLU A 150 -9.08 10.51 53.05
C GLU A 150 -10.08 9.45 53.53
N GLU A 151 -11.37 9.64 53.28
CA GLU A 151 -12.42 8.70 53.70
C GLU A 151 -12.28 7.35 52.97
N ILE A 152 -12.08 7.39 51.65
CA ILE A 152 -11.79 6.20 50.85
C ILE A 152 -10.44 5.62 51.30
N ALA A 153 -9.42 6.46 51.49
CA ALA A 153 -8.09 6.02 51.91
C ALA A 153 -8.11 5.19 53.21
N ALA A 154 -8.93 5.59 54.19
CA ALA A 154 -9.03 4.94 55.49
C ALA A 154 -9.67 3.54 55.44
N ARG A 155 -10.55 3.28 54.46
CA ARG A 155 -11.26 1.99 54.31
C ARG A 155 -10.62 1.02 53.32
N LEU A 156 -9.57 1.45 52.61
CA LEU A 156 -8.86 0.62 51.64
C LEU A 156 -8.24 -0.63 52.28
N GLN A 157 -8.47 -1.80 51.68
CA GLN A 157 -7.93 -3.07 52.15
C GLN A 157 -6.98 -3.69 51.12
N GLN A 158 -5.94 -4.38 51.62
CA GLN A 158 -5.10 -5.23 50.78
C GLN A 158 -5.73 -6.62 50.68
N ARG A 159 -5.73 -7.21 49.48
CA ARG A 159 -6.26 -8.56 49.31
C ARG A 159 -5.31 -9.58 49.96
N SER A 160 -5.87 -10.67 50.49
CA SER A 160 -5.09 -11.74 51.12
C SER A 160 -4.17 -12.51 50.15
N ASP A 161 -4.35 -12.33 48.83
CA ASP A 161 -3.49 -12.88 47.77
C ASP A 161 -2.43 -11.91 47.24
N ASP A 162 -2.38 -10.66 47.72
CA ASP A 162 -1.44 -9.61 47.28
C ASP A 162 -0.15 -9.57 48.12
N THR A 163 0.51 -10.72 48.26
CA THR A 163 1.84 -10.82 48.91
C THR A 163 2.93 -11.11 47.89
N GLU A 164 4.16 -10.66 48.17
CA GLU A 164 5.31 -10.87 47.27
C GLU A 164 5.53 -12.37 46.96
N ALA A 165 5.49 -13.23 47.98
CA ALA A 165 5.64 -14.67 47.81
C ALA A 165 4.57 -15.28 46.87
N LYS A 166 3.31 -14.87 47.00
CA LYS A 166 2.21 -15.36 46.14
C LYS A 166 2.33 -14.82 44.71
N VAL A 167 2.78 -13.59 44.53
CA VAL A 167 3.01 -13.00 43.20
C VAL A 167 4.09 -13.76 42.43
N GLN A 168 5.18 -14.14 43.08
CA GLN A 168 6.25 -14.90 42.45
C GLN A 168 5.74 -16.26 41.91
N VAL A 169 4.91 -16.97 42.68
CA VAL A 169 4.27 -18.22 42.23
C VAL A 169 3.41 -17.99 40.98
N ARG A 170 2.62 -16.91 40.96
CA ARG A 170 1.75 -16.56 39.82
C ARG A 170 2.54 -16.13 38.58
N LEU A 171 3.63 -15.38 38.75
CA LEU A 171 4.52 -14.98 37.66
C LEU A 171 5.20 -16.19 37.02
N LYS A 172 5.68 -17.13 37.84
CA LYS A 172 6.26 -18.39 37.34
C LYS A 172 5.26 -19.17 36.50
N ALA A 173 4.06 -19.44 37.04
CA ALA A 173 3.01 -20.15 36.33
C ALA A 173 2.57 -19.44 35.04
N PHE A 174 2.55 -18.10 35.05
CA PHE A 174 2.25 -17.31 33.86
C PHE A 174 3.31 -17.48 32.76
N HIS A 175 4.60 -17.38 33.09
CA HIS A 175 5.68 -17.52 32.10
C HIS A 175 5.76 -18.92 31.50
N GLU A 176 5.53 -19.96 32.30
CA GLU A 176 5.50 -21.36 31.83
C GLU A 176 4.42 -21.59 30.76
N ASN A 177 3.29 -20.88 30.85
CA ASN A 177 2.15 -21.04 29.95
C ASN A 177 2.07 -19.99 28.82
N LEU A 178 2.85 -18.91 28.89
CA LEU A 178 2.71 -17.76 28.00
C LEU A 178 2.99 -18.10 26.53
N ALA A 179 4.14 -18.70 26.25
CA ALA A 179 4.56 -18.96 24.86
C ALA A 179 3.57 -19.86 24.09
N PRO A 180 3.07 -20.98 24.67
CA PRO A 180 2.02 -21.79 24.04
C PRO A 180 0.73 -21.02 23.71
N ILE A 181 0.29 -20.09 24.57
CA ILE A 181 -0.93 -19.31 24.34
C ILE A 181 -0.72 -18.28 23.23
N LEU A 182 0.40 -17.56 23.25
CA LEU A 182 0.71 -16.58 22.20
C LEU A 182 0.83 -17.22 20.82
N ALA A 183 1.22 -18.50 20.75
CA ALA A 183 1.27 -19.24 19.50
C ALA A 183 -0.12 -19.49 18.90
N VAL A 184 -1.15 -19.74 19.72
CA VAL A 184 -2.54 -19.94 19.27
C VAL A 184 -3.09 -18.68 18.62
N TYR A 185 -2.89 -17.52 19.25
CA TYR A 185 -3.46 -16.25 18.81
C TYR A 185 -2.49 -15.40 17.99
N LYS A 186 -1.48 -16.01 17.35
CA LYS A 186 -0.41 -15.28 16.66
C LYS A 186 -0.92 -14.26 15.63
N GLN A 187 -2.01 -14.57 14.94
CA GLN A 187 -2.61 -13.69 13.93
C GLN A 187 -3.38 -12.51 14.55
N GLN A 188 -4.00 -12.73 15.71
CA GLN A 188 -4.79 -11.75 16.45
C GLN A 188 -3.99 -11.05 17.55
N LEU A 189 -2.68 -11.28 17.66
CA LEU A 189 -1.87 -10.76 18.76
C LEU A 189 -1.53 -9.27 18.58
N LEU A 190 -1.97 -8.44 19.53
CA LEU A 190 -1.50 -7.07 19.73
C LEU A 190 -0.65 -7.02 21.00
N ARG A 191 0.66 -6.79 20.87
CA ARG A 191 1.52 -6.53 22.02
C ARG A 191 1.53 -5.03 22.34
N VAL A 192 1.24 -4.69 23.59
CA VAL A 192 1.23 -3.32 24.11
C VAL A 192 2.19 -3.23 25.29
N ASN A 193 3.03 -2.18 25.31
CA ASN A 193 3.87 -1.90 26.48
C ASN A 193 2.97 -1.45 27.65
N GLY A 194 2.83 -2.27 28.68
CA GLY A 194 2.02 -1.97 29.86
C GLY A 194 2.74 -1.15 30.94
N ASP A 195 3.98 -0.72 30.68
CA ASP A 195 4.72 0.23 31.52
C ASP A 195 4.48 1.70 31.15
N ALA A 196 3.66 1.96 30.14
CA ALA A 196 3.26 3.32 29.76
C ALA A 196 2.09 3.86 30.61
N ASP A 197 1.74 5.13 30.40
CA ASP A 197 0.56 5.72 31.02
C ASP A 197 -0.73 4.99 30.60
N LYS A 198 -1.71 4.92 31.52
CA LYS A 198 -2.96 4.19 31.29
C LYS A 198 -3.74 4.70 30.07
N VAL A 199 -3.68 6.00 29.79
CA VAL A 199 -4.37 6.64 28.66
C VAL A 199 -3.65 6.31 27.35
N ASP A 200 -2.31 6.28 27.36
CA ASP A 200 -1.52 5.92 26.17
C ASP A 200 -1.72 4.45 25.77
N ILE A 201 -1.73 3.54 26.76
CA ILE A 201 -2.04 2.12 26.54
C ILE A 201 -3.43 1.98 25.91
N PHE A 202 -4.40 2.71 26.45
CA PHE A 202 -5.77 2.68 25.98
C PHE A 202 -5.90 3.24 24.56
N ASN A 203 -5.32 4.41 24.27
CA ASN A 203 -5.37 5.04 22.95
C ASN A 203 -4.75 4.15 21.88
N ARG A 204 -3.59 3.54 22.16
CA ARG A 204 -2.93 2.61 21.22
C ARG A 204 -3.78 1.36 20.96
N THR A 205 -4.43 0.85 21.99
CA THR A 205 -5.36 -0.29 21.86
C THR A 205 -6.59 0.13 21.05
N LYS A 206 -7.17 1.29 21.36
CA LYS A 206 -8.31 1.87 20.67
C LYS A 206 -8.06 2.07 19.19
N GLU A 207 -6.94 2.68 18.80
CA GLU A 207 -6.56 2.86 17.39
C GLU A 207 -6.52 1.54 16.62
N ARG A 208 -6.02 0.48 17.24
CA ARG A 208 -5.99 -0.85 16.64
C ARG A 208 -7.39 -1.44 16.49
N LEU A 209 -8.21 -1.33 17.54
CA LEU A 209 -9.57 -1.86 17.57
C LEU A 209 -10.49 -1.13 16.59
N ASP A 210 -10.40 0.19 16.52
CA ASP A 210 -11.15 0.99 15.55
C ASP A 210 -10.79 0.58 14.12
N ARG A 211 -9.51 0.31 13.84
CA ARG A 211 -9.09 -0.14 12.50
C ARG A 211 -9.70 -1.48 12.10
N ILE A 212 -9.69 -2.48 12.98
CA ILE A 212 -10.23 -3.82 12.66
C ILE A 212 -11.77 -3.84 12.59
N ARG A 213 -12.42 -2.79 13.10
CA ARG A 213 -13.88 -2.60 12.99
C ARG A 213 -14.31 -1.91 11.71
N ARG A 214 -13.39 -1.32 10.94
CA ARG A 214 -13.74 -0.65 9.69
C ARG A 214 -14.25 -1.67 8.68
N TYR A 215 -15.25 -1.27 7.91
CA TYR A 215 -15.67 -2.02 6.74
C TYR A 215 -14.53 -2.10 5.74
N SER A 216 -14.29 -3.27 5.16
CA SER A 216 -13.35 -3.44 4.05
C SER A 216 -14.09 -3.16 2.75
N VAL A 217 -13.69 -2.13 2.02
CA VAL A 217 -14.36 -1.72 0.79
C VAL A 217 -13.43 -1.85 -0.40
N VAL A 218 -13.90 -2.53 -1.44
CA VAL A 218 -13.30 -2.49 -2.77
C VAL A 218 -14.23 -1.73 -3.71
N PHE A 219 -13.77 -0.59 -4.23
CA PHE A 219 -14.52 0.12 -5.28
C PHE A 219 -14.34 -0.59 -6.61
N VAL A 220 -15.42 -0.76 -7.36
CA VAL A 220 -15.39 -1.41 -8.68
C VAL A 220 -15.76 -0.38 -9.74
N LEU A 221 -14.72 0.07 -10.47
CA LEU A 221 -14.79 1.15 -11.45
C LEU A 221 -14.47 0.66 -12.86
N GLY A 222 -14.86 1.44 -13.87
CA GLY A 222 -14.71 1.11 -15.29
C GLY A 222 -15.84 1.69 -16.13
N GLY A 223 -15.62 1.85 -17.43
CA GLY A 223 -16.60 2.43 -18.34
C GLY A 223 -17.90 1.63 -18.43
N PRO A 224 -19.01 2.22 -18.90
CA PRO A 224 -20.25 1.48 -19.11
C PRO A 224 -20.00 0.34 -20.13
N GLY A 225 -20.47 -0.88 -19.83
CA GLY A 225 -20.21 -2.05 -20.70
C GLY A 225 -18.87 -2.78 -20.43
N SER A 226 -18.04 -2.31 -19.50
CA SER A 226 -16.75 -2.95 -19.18
C SER A 226 -16.86 -4.31 -18.46
N GLY A 227 -18.05 -4.73 -18.02
CA GLY A 227 -18.25 -6.05 -17.37
C GLY A 227 -18.18 -6.05 -15.83
N LYS A 228 -18.20 -4.89 -15.16
CA LYS A 228 -18.18 -4.75 -13.70
C LYS A 228 -19.14 -5.69 -12.97
N GLY A 229 -20.43 -5.64 -13.31
CA GLY A 229 -21.47 -6.44 -12.62
C GLY A 229 -21.23 -7.95 -12.71
N THR A 230 -20.80 -8.44 -13.87
CA THR A 230 -20.42 -9.85 -14.07
C THR A 230 -19.27 -10.24 -13.15
N GLN A 231 -18.25 -9.39 -13.04
CA GLN A 231 -17.09 -9.68 -12.20
C GLN A 231 -17.41 -9.55 -10.71
N CYS A 232 -18.24 -8.58 -10.30
CA CYS A 232 -18.76 -8.49 -8.93
C CYS A 232 -19.47 -9.79 -8.53
N ALA A 233 -20.36 -10.32 -9.37
CA ALA A 233 -21.07 -11.56 -9.09
C ALA A 233 -20.10 -12.75 -8.90
N ASN A 234 -19.05 -12.83 -9.71
CA ASN A 234 -18.03 -13.87 -9.55
C ASN A 234 -17.21 -13.70 -8.25
N ILE A 235 -16.86 -12.47 -7.87
CA ILE A 235 -16.14 -12.19 -6.61
C ILE A 235 -17.00 -12.54 -5.40
N VAL A 236 -18.29 -12.16 -5.41
CA VAL A 236 -19.25 -12.52 -4.35
C VAL A 236 -19.29 -14.03 -4.16
N ARG A 237 -19.42 -14.79 -5.26
CA ARG A 237 -19.50 -16.26 -5.23
C ARG A 237 -18.22 -16.93 -4.70
N GLU A 238 -17.05 -16.46 -5.11
CA GLU A 238 -15.76 -17.09 -4.76
C GLU A 238 -15.22 -16.63 -3.39
N PHE A 239 -15.41 -15.35 -3.04
CA PHE A 239 -14.75 -14.72 -1.89
C PHE A 239 -15.69 -14.25 -0.78
N GLY A 240 -17.02 -14.37 -0.96
CA GLY A 240 -18.00 -14.06 0.09
C GLY A 240 -18.20 -12.58 0.39
N TYR A 241 -17.78 -11.68 -0.50
CA TYR A 241 -18.05 -10.24 -0.38
C TYR A 241 -19.55 -9.95 -0.54
N THR A 242 -20.02 -8.83 0.02
CA THR A 242 -21.35 -8.29 -0.27
C THR A 242 -21.26 -7.22 -1.35
N HIS A 243 -22.02 -7.34 -2.43
CA HIS A 243 -22.02 -6.38 -3.53
C HIS A 243 -23.13 -5.33 -3.34
N LEU A 244 -22.76 -4.06 -3.41
CA LEU A 244 -23.66 -2.92 -3.42
C LEU A 244 -23.43 -2.12 -4.71
N SER A 245 -24.48 -1.94 -5.52
CA SER A 245 -24.43 -1.01 -6.65
C SER A 245 -25.03 0.33 -6.25
N ALA A 246 -24.24 1.40 -6.29
CA ALA A 246 -24.75 2.74 -6.05
C ALA A 246 -25.87 3.11 -7.05
N GLY A 247 -25.77 2.59 -8.28
CA GLY A 247 -26.79 2.80 -9.30
C GLY A 247 -28.11 2.08 -9.01
N ASP A 248 -28.07 0.85 -8.47
CA ASP A 248 -29.29 0.13 -8.07
C ASP A 248 -29.94 0.77 -6.85
N LEU A 249 -29.17 1.13 -5.83
CA LEU A 249 -29.69 1.80 -4.62
C LEU A 249 -30.41 3.12 -4.96
N LEU A 250 -29.85 3.93 -5.87
CA LEU A 250 -30.51 5.15 -6.35
C LEU A 250 -31.80 4.84 -7.13
N ARG A 251 -31.81 3.76 -7.92
CA ARG A 251 -33.01 3.32 -8.68
C ARG A 251 -34.08 2.69 -7.82
N GLU A 252 -33.73 2.12 -6.68
CA GLU A 252 -34.68 1.62 -5.69
C GLU A 252 -35.31 2.82 -4.94
N GLU A 253 -34.48 3.76 -4.49
CA GLU A 253 -34.94 4.95 -3.74
C GLU A 253 -35.90 5.84 -4.56
N GLN A 254 -35.68 5.99 -5.87
CA GLN A 254 -36.61 6.75 -6.74
C GLN A 254 -38.04 6.17 -6.75
N ASN A 255 -38.18 4.86 -6.50
CA ASN A 255 -39.47 4.16 -6.54
C ASN A 255 -40.20 4.21 -5.19
N CYS A 256 -39.57 4.78 -4.15
CA CYS A 256 -40.16 4.92 -2.82
C CYS A 256 -41.15 6.09 -2.69
N GLY A 257 -41.26 6.96 -3.71
CA GLY A 257 -42.20 8.08 -3.73
C GLY A 257 -41.90 9.21 -2.73
N SER A 258 -40.65 9.30 -2.24
CA SER A 258 -40.20 10.35 -1.33
C SER A 258 -39.73 11.61 -2.08
N ASP A 259 -39.64 12.76 -1.39
CA ASP A 259 -39.08 14.00 -1.96
C ASP A 259 -37.63 13.78 -2.47
N VAL A 260 -36.87 12.94 -1.76
CA VAL A 260 -35.52 12.53 -2.16
C VAL A 260 -35.58 11.66 -3.43
N GLY A 261 -36.57 10.77 -3.54
CA GLY A 261 -36.79 9.95 -4.72
C GLY A 261 -37.09 10.77 -5.97
N GLU A 262 -37.94 11.80 -5.88
CA GLU A 262 -38.25 12.69 -7.01
C GLU A 262 -37.04 13.56 -7.42
N MET A 263 -36.23 14.00 -6.45
CA MET A 263 -34.94 14.65 -6.75
C MET A 263 -34.00 13.69 -7.50
N ILE A 264 -33.80 12.46 -7.01
CA ILE A 264 -32.94 11.46 -7.66
C ILE A 264 -33.39 11.20 -9.10
N LYS A 265 -34.70 11.02 -9.30
CA LYS A 265 -35.31 10.78 -10.62
C LYS A 265 -35.03 11.91 -11.61
N THR A 266 -35.09 13.16 -11.15
CA THR A 266 -34.76 14.34 -11.98
C THR A 266 -33.29 14.32 -12.40
N PHE A 267 -32.37 14.12 -11.46
CA PHE A 267 -30.93 14.09 -11.73
C PHE A 267 -30.53 12.95 -12.67
N ILE A 268 -31.06 11.74 -12.47
CA ILE A 268 -30.79 10.58 -13.33
C ILE A 268 -31.31 10.81 -14.75
N LYS A 269 -32.54 11.32 -14.90
CA LYS A 269 -33.14 11.60 -16.22
C LYS A 269 -32.30 12.61 -17.02
N GLU A 270 -31.70 13.58 -16.35
CA GLU A 270 -30.82 14.60 -16.95
C GLU A 270 -29.38 14.13 -17.17
N GLY A 271 -29.01 12.94 -16.70
CA GLY A 271 -27.63 12.44 -16.75
C GLY A 271 -26.67 13.16 -15.79
N LYS A 272 -27.20 13.87 -14.79
CA LYS A 272 -26.43 14.57 -13.75
C LYS A 272 -26.10 13.62 -12.59
N ILE A 273 -25.03 13.94 -11.86
CA ILE A 273 -24.62 13.19 -10.68
C ILE A 273 -25.49 13.62 -9.49
N VAL A 274 -26.14 12.67 -8.83
CA VAL A 274 -26.90 12.89 -7.60
C VAL A 274 -25.95 13.41 -6.50
N PRO A 275 -26.37 14.38 -5.65
CA PRO A 275 -25.56 14.87 -4.55
C PRO A 275 -24.91 13.75 -3.74
N VAL A 276 -23.64 13.94 -3.40
CA VAL A 276 -22.80 12.88 -2.84
C VAL A 276 -23.34 12.35 -1.51
N GLU A 277 -23.87 13.24 -0.67
CA GLU A 277 -24.38 12.94 0.68
C GLU A 277 -25.52 11.93 0.62
N VAL A 278 -26.38 12.03 -0.41
CA VAL A 278 -27.50 11.10 -0.61
C VAL A 278 -26.97 9.71 -0.96
N THR A 279 -25.99 9.64 -1.87
CA THR A 279 -25.42 8.37 -2.31
C THR A 279 -24.65 7.68 -1.18
N ILE A 280 -23.87 8.43 -0.39
CA ILE A 280 -23.17 7.91 0.78
C ILE A 280 -24.14 7.42 1.84
N ARG A 281 -25.20 8.18 2.14
CA ARG A 281 -26.23 7.77 3.10
C ARG A 281 -26.88 6.44 2.71
N LEU A 282 -27.23 6.28 1.43
CA LEU A 282 -27.82 5.04 0.91
C LEU A 282 -26.83 3.86 1.02
N LEU A 283 -25.57 4.07 0.62
CA LEU A 283 -24.52 3.06 0.75
C LEU A 283 -24.31 2.65 2.21
N LYS A 284 -24.17 3.62 3.11
CA LYS A 284 -24.00 3.39 4.56
C LYS A 284 -25.17 2.58 5.13
N THR A 285 -26.41 2.98 4.82
CA THR A 285 -27.61 2.28 5.28
C THR A 285 -27.65 0.83 4.76
N ALA A 286 -27.28 0.60 3.50
CA ALA A 286 -27.24 -0.73 2.91
C ALA A 286 -26.13 -1.60 3.54
N MET A 287 -24.96 -1.02 3.80
CA MET A 287 -23.86 -1.70 4.50
C MET A 287 -24.30 -2.13 5.91
N GLU A 288 -24.87 -1.21 6.70
CA GLU A 288 -25.36 -1.50 8.05
C GLU A 288 -26.44 -2.57 8.08
N ARG A 289 -27.42 -2.50 7.16
CA ARG A 289 -28.51 -3.50 7.07
C ARG A 289 -28.02 -4.89 6.68
N SER A 290 -26.94 -4.99 5.89
CA SER A 290 -26.43 -6.28 5.44
C SER A 290 -25.80 -7.12 6.56
N GLY A 291 -25.29 -6.48 7.61
CA GLY A 291 -24.49 -7.13 8.66
C GLY A 291 -23.13 -7.66 8.18
N ALA A 292 -22.73 -7.42 6.93
CA ALA A 292 -21.45 -7.82 6.38
C ALA A 292 -20.31 -6.87 6.76
N ARG A 293 -19.05 -7.30 6.62
CA ARG A 293 -17.86 -6.46 6.81
C ARG A 293 -17.09 -6.14 5.52
N ASP A 294 -17.19 -7.02 4.52
CA ASP A 294 -16.45 -6.92 3.26
C ASP A 294 -17.39 -6.58 2.10
N PHE A 295 -17.16 -5.42 1.46
CA PHE A 295 -18.05 -4.86 0.47
C PHE A 295 -17.37 -4.61 -0.88
N LEU A 296 -18.08 -4.95 -1.96
CA LEU A 296 -17.81 -4.45 -3.30
C LEU A 296 -18.78 -3.32 -3.59
N ILE A 297 -18.28 -2.11 -3.77
CA ILE A 297 -19.13 -0.97 -4.14
C ILE A 297 -18.90 -0.66 -5.61
N ASP A 298 -19.90 -0.96 -6.45
CA ASP A 298 -19.83 -0.65 -7.87
C ASP A 298 -20.45 0.71 -8.20
N GLY A 299 -19.91 1.34 -9.24
CA GLY A 299 -20.48 2.56 -9.78
C GLY A 299 -20.39 3.76 -8.83
N PHE A 300 -19.48 3.74 -7.86
CA PHE A 300 -19.13 4.85 -6.98
C PHE A 300 -17.67 4.65 -6.53
N PRO A 301 -16.87 5.73 -6.36
CA PRO A 301 -17.14 7.12 -6.70
C PRO A 301 -17.11 7.39 -8.22
N ARG A 302 -17.90 8.36 -8.71
CA ARG A 302 -17.94 8.76 -10.13
C ARG A 302 -17.41 10.16 -10.43
N SER A 303 -17.11 10.94 -9.40
CA SER A 303 -16.53 12.28 -9.47
C SER A 303 -15.59 12.51 -8.28
N PHE A 304 -14.75 13.55 -8.34
CA PHE A 304 -13.93 13.95 -7.20
C PHE A 304 -14.77 14.31 -5.97
N GLU A 305 -15.88 15.00 -6.16
CA GLU A 305 -16.84 15.29 -5.09
C GLU A 305 -17.36 14.01 -4.42
N ASN A 306 -17.68 12.96 -5.19
CA ASN A 306 -18.03 11.66 -4.63
C ASN A 306 -16.91 11.06 -3.77
N MET A 307 -15.68 11.16 -4.26
CA MET A 307 -14.51 10.65 -3.56
C MET A 307 -14.26 11.42 -2.26
N GLU A 308 -14.26 12.75 -2.31
CA GLU A 308 -14.05 13.63 -1.15
C GLU A 308 -15.14 13.43 -0.10
N GLY A 309 -16.40 13.39 -0.52
CA GLY A 309 -17.52 13.09 0.37
C GLY A 309 -17.34 11.74 1.06
N TRP A 310 -16.93 10.70 0.32
CA TRP A 310 -16.70 9.37 0.91
C TRP A 310 -15.62 9.41 1.97
N PHE A 311 -14.46 10.00 1.68
CA PHE A 311 -13.38 10.04 2.67
C PHE A 311 -13.72 10.90 3.88
N LYS A 312 -14.50 11.97 3.68
CA LYS A 312 -14.98 12.83 4.77
C LYS A 312 -15.97 12.10 5.68
N GLU A 313 -16.93 11.37 5.12
CA GLU A 313 -18.03 10.78 5.91
C GLU A 313 -17.78 9.34 6.33
N MET A 314 -17.08 8.56 5.50
CA MET A 314 -16.84 7.13 5.69
C MET A 314 -15.39 6.81 6.04
N GLY A 315 -14.45 7.75 6.01
CA GLY A 315 -13.02 7.49 6.22
C GLY A 315 -12.65 6.87 7.57
N ASP A 316 -13.45 7.14 8.61
CA ASP A 316 -13.27 6.53 9.93
C ASP A 316 -14.01 5.20 10.11
N VAL A 317 -14.97 4.91 9.23
CA VAL A 317 -15.90 3.78 9.32
C VAL A 317 -15.55 2.67 8.31
N ALA A 318 -14.95 3.03 7.18
CA ALA A 318 -14.62 2.13 6.09
C ALA A 318 -13.19 2.35 5.60
N GLU A 319 -12.44 1.27 5.49
CA GLU A 319 -11.15 1.23 4.83
C GLU A 319 -11.33 0.84 3.36
N VAL A 320 -10.90 1.71 2.45
CA VAL A 320 -10.82 1.37 1.02
C VAL A 320 -9.57 0.51 0.81
N ALA A 321 -9.77 -0.80 0.70
CA ALA A 321 -8.71 -1.77 0.49
C ALA A 321 -7.97 -1.48 -0.83
N PHE A 322 -8.73 -1.45 -1.94
CA PHE A 322 -8.28 -1.03 -3.25
C PHE A 322 -9.48 -0.71 -4.16
N VAL A 323 -9.20 -0.25 -5.37
CA VAL A 323 -10.15 0.04 -6.45
C VAL A 323 -9.85 -0.93 -7.56
N LEU A 324 -10.79 -1.80 -7.90
CA LEU A 324 -10.69 -2.66 -9.07
C LEU A 324 -11.18 -1.88 -10.29
N PHE A 325 -10.27 -1.58 -11.21
CA PHE A 325 -10.57 -0.84 -12.43
C PHE A 325 -10.57 -1.76 -13.65
N PHE A 326 -11.71 -1.84 -14.33
CA PHE A 326 -11.85 -2.57 -15.58
C PHE A 326 -11.59 -1.64 -16.77
N ASP A 327 -10.39 -1.75 -17.32
CA ASP A 327 -9.96 -1.02 -18.51
C ASP A 327 -10.45 -1.76 -19.77
N CYS A 328 -11.26 -1.08 -20.57
CA CYS A 328 -11.92 -1.67 -21.73
C CYS A 328 -11.96 -0.65 -22.86
N PRO A 329 -11.51 -0.99 -24.07
CA PRO A 329 -11.65 -0.11 -25.24
C PRO A 329 -13.11 0.30 -25.46
N GLU A 330 -13.34 1.54 -25.86
CA GLU A 330 -14.69 2.09 -26.09
C GLU A 330 -15.45 1.30 -27.15
N GLU A 331 -14.76 0.79 -28.17
CA GLU A 331 -15.33 -0.02 -29.24
C GLU A 331 -15.94 -1.32 -28.69
N VAL A 332 -15.21 -1.99 -27.80
CA VAL A 332 -15.66 -3.23 -27.14
C VAL A 332 -16.82 -2.92 -26.18
N MET A 333 -16.74 -1.81 -25.45
CA MET A 333 -17.82 -1.38 -24.57
C MET A 333 -19.11 -1.05 -25.35
N ALA A 334 -18.99 -0.37 -26.49
CA ALA A 334 -20.11 0.00 -27.35
C ALA A 334 -20.79 -1.26 -27.90
N GLU A 335 -20.02 -2.21 -28.43
CA GLU A 335 -20.55 -3.49 -28.93
C GLU A 335 -21.32 -4.24 -27.83
N ARG A 336 -20.78 -4.30 -26.61
CA ARG A 336 -21.43 -4.95 -25.46
C ARG A 336 -22.71 -4.24 -25.04
N LEU A 337 -22.72 -2.91 -25.02
CA LEU A 337 -23.90 -2.12 -24.66
C LEU A 337 -25.01 -2.27 -25.70
N LEU A 338 -24.69 -2.28 -26.99
CA LEU A 338 -25.65 -2.49 -28.07
C LEU A 338 -26.26 -3.89 -28.01
N LYS A 339 -25.44 -4.94 -27.81
CA LYS A 339 -25.93 -6.31 -27.58
C LYS A 339 -26.86 -6.39 -26.36
N ARG A 340 -26.50 -5.70 -25.27
CA ARG A 340 -27.32 -5.66 -24.05
C ARG A 340 -28.65 -4.95 -24.29
N GLY A 341 -28.67 -3.82 -24.99
CA GLY A 341 -29.88 -3.08 -25.33
C GLY A 341 -30.88 -3.95 -26.12
N ALA A 342 -30.37 -4.77 -27.05
CA ALA A 342 -31.18 -5.72 -27.82
C ALA A 342 -31.80 -6.85 -26.97
N THR A 343 -31.15 -7.25 -25.88
CA THR A 343 -31.59 -8.41 -25.04
C THR A 343 -32.33 -8.05 -23.74
N SER A 344 -32.10 -6.86 -23.17
CA SER A 344 -32.53 -6.52 -21.80
C SER A 344 -33.58 -5.43 -21.69
N GLY A 345 -34.00 -4.83 -22.81
CA GLY A 345 -35.09 -3.83 -22.83
C GLY A 345 -34.78 -2.49 -22.15
N ARG A 346 -33.50 -2.17 -21.89
CA ARG A 346 -33.10 -0.86 -21.36
C ARG A 346 -33.26 0.23 -22.42
N ALA A 347 -34.21 1.14 -22.21
CA ALA A 347 -34.58 2.21 -23.15
C ALA A 347 -33.46 3.27 -23.37
N ASP A 348 -32.40 3.25 -22.56
CA ASP A 348 -31.29 4.21 -22.56
C ASP A 348 -30.00 3.69 -23.25
N ASP A 349 -29.99 2.52 -23.88
CA ASP A 349 -28.82 1.95 -24.59
C ASP A 349 -28.92 2.19 -26.13
N ASN A 350 -29.01 3.46 -26.56
CA ASN A 350 -28.91 3.87 -27.97
C ASN A 350 -27.55 4.55 -28.27
N GLU A 351 -27.15 4.65 -29.54
CA GLU A 351 -25.78 5.12 -29.88
C GLU A 351 -25.45 6.51 -29.31
N ALA A 352 -26.43 7.44 -29.33
CA ALA A 352 -26.26 8.80 -28.83
C ALA A 352 -26.11 8.84 -27.30
N SER A 353 -26.86 8.00 -26.56
CA SER A 353 -26.73 7.91 -25.10
C SER A 353 -25.46 7.18 -24.67
N ILE A 354 -25.04 6.14 -25.40
CA ILE A 354 -23.78 5.43 -25.15
C ILE A 354 -22.58 6.38 -25.26
N ARG A 355 -22.51 7.17 -26.35
CA ARG A 355 -21.44 8.17 -26.54
C ARG A 355 -21.40 9.20 -25.41
N LYS A 356 -22.57 9.73 -24.99
CA LYS A 356 -22.64 10.65 -23.85
C LYS A 356 -22.09 10.01 -22.57
N ARG A 357 -22.40 8.73 -22.31
CA ARG A 357 -21.90 8.03 -21.13
C ARG A 357 -20.39 7.78 -21.17
N PHE A 358 -19.79 7.58 -22.35
CA PHE A 358 -18.34 7.52 -22.49
C PHE A 358 -17.70 8.86 -22.19
N VAL A 359 -18.22 9.95 -22.76
CA VAL A 359 -17.74 11.31 -22.49
C VAL A 359 -17.85 11.63 -21.00
N THR A 360 -19.02 11.42 -20.38
CA THR A 360 -19.20 11.64 -18.93
C THR A 360 -18.23 10.79 -18.11
N PHE A 361 -18.07 9.50 -18.43
CA PHE A 361 -17.15 8.62 -17.72
C PHE A 361 -15.71 9.11 -17.84
N ARG A 362 -15.26 9.47 -19.04
CA ARG A 362 -13.93 10.01 -19.31
C ARG A 362 -13.69 11.32 -18.55
N ASP A 363 -14.64 12.24 -18.59
CA ASP A 363 -14.46 13.60 -18.09
C ASP A 363 -14.67 13.70 -16.56
N THR A 364 -15.40 12.76 -15.94
CA THR A 364 -15.74 12.81 -14.50
C THR A 364 -15.21 11.65 -13.66
N SER A 365 -15.29 10.41 -14.18
CA SER A 365 -14.91 9.20 -13.43
C SER A 365 -13.45 8.79 -13.67
N MET A 366 -12.90 9.10 -14.85
CA MET A 366 -11.50 8.82 -15.15
C MET A 366 -10.52 9.60 -14.27
N PRO A 367 -10.73 10.90 -14.01
CA PRO A 367 -9.88 11.66 -13.09
C PRO A 367 -9.86 11.09 -11.67
N VAL A 368 -10.98 10.50 -11.21
CA VAL A 368 -11.07 9.80 -9.91
C VAL A 368 -10.17 8.56 -9.91
N VAL A 369 -10.25 7.75 -10.96
CA VAL A 369 -9.42 6.54 -11.10
C VAL A 369 -7.95 6.92 -11.24
N GLU A 370 -7.61 7.93 -12.03
CA GLU A 370 -6.25 8.42 -12.17
C GLU A 370 -5.70 8.95 -10.84
N ALA A 371 -6.48 9.71 -10.10
CA ALA A 371 -6.11 10.16 -8.76
C ALA A 371 -5.87 8.97 -7.82
N LEU A 372 -6.82 8.02 -7.72
CA LEU A 372 -6.67 6.83 -6.89
C LEU A 372 -5.53 5.92 -7.36
N ALA A 373 -5.21 5.90 -8.65
CA ALA A 373 -4.09 5.17 -9.23
C ALA A 373 -2.76 5.81 -8.85
N ARG A 374 -2.67 7.14 -8.80
CA ARG A 374 -1.51 7.87 -8.24
C ARG A 374 -1.33 7.62 -6.74
N LEU A 375 -2.40 7.29 -6.02
CA LEU A 375 -2.35 6.81 -4.62
C LEU A 375 -2.10 5.31 -4.54
N GLY A 376 -2.01 4.67 -5.70
CA GLY A 376 -1.80 3.26 -5.81
C GLY A 376 -2.97 2.37 -5.44
N LYS A 377 -4.09 2.95 -5.03
CA LYS A 377 -5.26 2.19 -4.63
C LYS A 377 -5.87 1.44 -5.80
N VAL A 378 -5.50 1.69 -7.05
CA VAL A 378 -6.10 1.03 -8.22
C VAL A 378 -5.39 -0.28 -8.61
N ARG A 379 -6.19 -1.29 -8.96
CA ARG A 379 -5.79 -2.54 -9.61
C ARG A 379 -6.47 -2.57 -10.97
N ILE A 380 -5.68 -2.41 -12.03
CA ILE A 380 -6.20 -2.34 -13.40
C ILE A 380 -6.25 -3.75 -14.00
N VAL A 381 -7.38 -4.08 -14.62
CA VAL A 381 -7.58 -5.32 -15.37
C VAL A 381 -8.12 -4.98 -16.75
N SER A 382 -7.40 -5.42 -17.79
CA SER A 382 -7.96 -5.41 -19.14
C SER A 382 -9.21 -6.29 -19.20
N ALA A 383 -10.33 -5.67 -19.54
CA ALA A 383 -11.65 -6.28 -19.60
C ALA A 383 -12.11 -6.60 -21.03
N ALA A 384 -11.24 -6.43 -22.02
CA ALA A 384 -11.49 -6.82 -23.41
C ALA A 384 -11.68 -8.35 -23.61
N PRO A 385 -10.90 -9.24 -22.94
CA PRO A 385 -11.06 -10.69 -23.08
C PRO A 385 -12.40 -11.22 -22.53
N PRO A 386 -12.72 -12.52 -22.76
CA PRO A 386 -13.88 -13.19 -22.19
C PRO A 386 -13.94 -13.15 -20.65
N PRO A 387 -15.14 -13.17 -20.03
CA PRO A 387 -15.33 -12.97 -18.60
C PRO A 387 -14.53 -13.93 -17.70
N GLU A 388 -14.29 -15.17 -18.15
CA GLU A 388 -13.59 -16.22 -17.42
C GLU A 388 -12.10 -15.89 -17.30
N VAL A 389 -11.50 -15.39 -18.40
CA VAL A 389 -10.10 -14.93 -18.44
C VAL A 389 -9.93 -13.68 -17.57
N VAL A 390 -10.89 -12.75 -17.64
CA VAL A 390 -10.90 -11.55 -16.80
C VAL A 390 -11.01 -11.95 -15.32
N PHE A 391 -11.89 -12.89 -14.98
CA PHE A 391 -12.08 -13.32 -13.60
C PHE A 391 -10.86 -14.05 -13.03
N ALA A 392 -10.19 -14.88 -13.83
CA ALA A 392 -8.94 -15.52 -13.42
C ALA A 392 -7.90 -14.48 -12.97
N ARG A 393 -7.78 -13.35 -13.69
CA ARG A 393 -6.91 -12.22 -13.33
C ARG A 393 -7.39 -11.50 -12.07
N VAL A 394 -8.68 -11.19 -11.98
CA VAL A 394 -9.29 -10.54 -10.80
C VAL A 394 -9.06 -11.38 -9.54
N SER A 395 -9.25 -12.69 -9.62
CA SER A 395 -9.14 -13.62 -8.50
C SER A 395 -7.77 -13.57 -7.82
N ARG A 396 -6.70 -13.23 -8.54
CA ARG A 396 -5.34 -13.10 -8.00
C ARG A 396 -5.25 -11.98 -6.96
N PHE A 397 -5.99 -10.87 -7.13
CA PHE A 397 -5.98 -9.77 -6.16
C PHE A 397 -6.65 -10.13 -4.83
N PHE A 398 -7.59 -11.08 -4.85
CA PHE A 398 -8.33 -11.53 -3.67
C PHE A 398 -7.70 -12.78 -3.02
N LYS A 399 -6.96 -13.60 -3.78
CA LYS A 399 -6.25 -14.81 -3.28
C LYS A 399 -4.91 -14.51 -2.58
N GLY A 400 -4.60 -13.25 -2.28
CA GLY A 400 -3.38 -12.89 -1.54
C GLY A 400 -2.10 -12.87 -2.39
N LEU A 401 -2.18 -13.01 -3.72
CA LEU A 401 -1.08 -12.67 -4.64
C LEU A 401 -0.97 -11.14 -4.82
N ALA A 402 -1.09 -10.39 -3.73
CA ALA A 402 -0.83 -8.95 -3.68
C ALA A 402 0.69 -8.73 -3.64
N MET A 403 1.38 -9.19 -4.69
CA MET A 403 2.84 -9.30 -4.65
C MET A 403 3.54 -7.95 -4.75
N ILE A 404 2.86 -6.87 -5.16
CA ILE A 404 3.49 -5.56 -5.27
C ILE A 404 2.52 -4.45 -4.87
N PRO A 405 2.75 -3.76 -3.74
CA PRO A 405 2.02 -2.55 -3.44
C PRO A 405 2.33 -1.49 -4.51
N PRO A 406 1.33 -0.67 -4.83
CA PRO A 406 1.47 0.40 -5.81
C PRO A 406 2.46 1.48 -5.33
N THR A 407 2.88 2.35 -6.24
CA THR A 407 3.70 3.51 -5.90
C THR A 407 2.86 4.76 -5.69
N GLU A 408 3.29 5.60 -4.75
CA GLU A 408 2.82 6.97 -4.51
C GLU A 408 3.82 7.95 -5.12
N ARG A 409 3.38 9.18 -5.41
CA ARG A 409 4.26 10.31 -5.73
C ARG A 409 4.24 11.37 -4.64
N THR A 410 5.37 12.03 -4.41
CA THR A 410 5.51 13.17 -3.51
C THR A 410 6.44 14.21 -4.11
N LEU A 411 6.24 15.49 -3.76
CA LEU A 411 7.22 16.51 -4.08
C LEU A 411 8.35 16.48 -3.03
N ALA A 412 9.58 16.54 -3.50
CA ALA A 412 10.74 16.93 -2.71
C ALA A 412 11.34 18.20 -3.29
N ILE A 413 11.66 19.17 -2.43
CA ILE A 413 12.44 20.34 -2.84
C ILE A 413 13.74 20.34 -2.05
N ILE A 414 14.87 20.41 -2.76
CA ILE A 414 16.18 20.71 -2.19
C ILE A 414 16.33 22.23 -2.23
N LYS A 415 16.43 22.85 -1.05
CA LYS A 415 16.35 24.29 -0.84
C LYS A 415 17.69 25.00 -1.11
N PRO A 416 17.69 26.34 -1.25
CA PRO A 416 18.89 27.09 -1.64
C PRO A 416 20.12 26.91 -0.74
N ASP A 417 19.93 26.65 0.55
CA ASP A 417 21.02 26.37 1.50
C ASP A 417 21.76 25.06 1.15
N ALA A 418 21.03 23.98 0.92
CA ALA A 418 21.61 22.70 0.52
C ALA A 418 22.21 22.73 -0.90
N MET A 419 21.59 23.50 -1.80
CA MET A 419 22.12 23.73 -3.15
C MET A 419 23.45 24.49 -3.11
N ALA A 420 23.52 25.58 -2.33
CA ALA A 420 24.74 26.37 -2.17
C ALA A 420 25.87 25.57 -1.51
N ALA A 421 25.54 24.63 -0.63
CA ALA A 421 26.49 23.70 -0.01
C ALA A 421 26.94 22.55 -0.93
N GLY A 422 26.48 22.49 -2.19
CA GLY A 422 26.82 21.42 -3.12
C GLY A 422 26.29 20.04 -2.72
N SER A 423 25.27 19.98 -1.86
CA SER A 423 24.77 18.73 -1.27
C SER A 423 23.80 17.97 -2.18
N GLU A 424 23.33 18.57 -3.26
CA GLU A 424 22.32 17.99 -4.17
C GLU A 424 22.68 16.57 -4.67
N PRO A 425 23.90 16.28 -5.18
CA PRO A 425 24.21 14.95 -5.68
C PRO A 425 24.15 13.87 -4.60
N ALA A 426 24.61 14.18 -3.38
CA ALA A 426 24.56 13.26 -2.26
C ALA A 426 23.12 12.99 -1.79
N MET A 427 22.27 14.02 -1.79
CA MET A 427 20.85 13.88 -1.45
C MET A 427 20.09 13.04 -2.50
N ILE A 428 20.34 13.26 -3.79
CA ILE A 428 19.78 12.45 -4.88
C ILE A 428 20.23 11.00 -4.75
N GLN A 429 21.53 10.75 -4.53
CA GLN A 429 22.05 9.41 -4.32
C GLN A 429 21.38 8.73 -3.12
N ARG A 430 21.16 9.46 -2.02
CA ARG A 430 20.47 8.92 -0.85
C ARG A 430 19.01 8.56 -1.15
N LEU A 431 18.30 9.38 -1.92
CA LEU A 431 16.93 9.10 -2.36
C LEU A 431 16.87 7.79 -3.17
N GLU A 432 17.78 7.61 -4.12
CA GLU A 432 17.86 6.39 -4.93
C GLU A 432 18.18 5.15 -4.09
N GLN A 433 19.10 5.27 -3.11
CA GLN A 433 19.44 4.19 -2.16
C GLN A 433 18.26 3.80 -1.27
N GLU A 434 17.44 4.78 -0.89
CA GLU A 434 16.19 4.56 -0.16
C GLU A 434 15.07 4.04 -1.08
N GLY A 435 15.33 3.83 -2.37
CA GLY A 435 14.41 3.21 -3.31
C GLY A 435 13.42 4.18 -3.97
N PHE A 436 13.66 5.49 -3.90
CA PHE A 436 12.87 6.46 -4.66
C PHE A 436 13.28 6.46 -6.14
N VAL A 437 12.28 6.53 -7.00
CA VAL A 437 12.43 6.82 -8.43
C VAL A 437 12.21 8.31 -8.62
N ILE A 438 13.18 9.01 -9.20
CA ILE A 438 13.00 10.40 -9.62
C ILE A 438 12.33 10.37 -10.99
N VAL A 439 11.06 10.76 -11.04
CA VAL A 439 10.29 10.83 -12.29
C VAL A 439 10.65 12.09 -13.06
N GLU A 440 10.70 13.22 -12.33
CA GLU A 440 10.96 14.54 -12.88
C GLU A 440 11.91 15.31 -11.96
N LYS A 441 12.75 16.13 -12.58
CA LYS A 441 13.65 17.05 -11.88
C LYS A 441 13.61 18.39 -12.58
N LYS A 442 13.44 19.46 -11.80
CA LYS A 442 13.51 20.84 -12.27
C LYS A 442 14.30 21.68 -11.29
N THR A 443 15.26 22.45 -11.80
CA THR A 443 16.05 23.39 -11.00
C THR A 443 15.77 24.81 -11.46
N GLU A 444 15.28 25.66 -10.55
CA GLU A 444 15.05 27.07 -10.83
C GLU A 444 15.17 27.93 -9.56
N THR A 445 15.45 29.22 -9.74
CA THR A 445 15.35 30.23 -8.69
C THR A 445 13.92 30.77 -8.68
N LEU A 446 13.24 30.68 -7.54
CA LEU A 446 11.85 31.10 -7.43
C LEU A 446 11.71 32.62 -7.40
N THR A 447 10.65 33.13 -8.02
CA THR A 447 10.20 34.52 -7.87
C THR A 447 9.30 34.66 -6.63
N SER A 448 9.15 35.88 -6.11
CA SER A 448 8.20 36.16 -5.02
C SER A 448 6.79 35.64 -5.31
N GLU A 449 6.30 35.86 -6.53
CA GLU A 449 4.97 35.42 -6.98
C GLU A 449 4.81 33.90 -6.92
N LYS A 450 5.84 33.16 -7.36
CA LYS A 450 5.82 31.69 -7.28
C LYS A 450 5.86 31.20 -5.84
N VAL A 451 6.61 31.86 -4.96
CA VAL A 451 6.62 31.50 -3.53
C VAL A 451 5.26 31.75 -2.89
N ASP A 452 4.60 32.87 -3.20
CA ASP A 452 3.26 33.19 -2.70
C ASP A 452 2.23 32.17 -3.16
N GLY A 453 2.29 31.77 -4.44
CA GLY A 453 1.42 30.73 -4.99
C GLY A 453 1.67 29.35 -4.37
N PHE A 454 2.94 28.97 -4.19
CA PHE A 454 3.29 27.65 -3.65
C PHE A 454 3.01 27.51 -2.15
N TYR A 455 3.28 28.55 -1.36
CA TYR A 455 3.08 28.56 0.10
C TYR A 455 1.88 29.41 0.53
N GLN A 456 0.81 29.42 -0.28
CA GLN A 456 -0.38 30.27 -0.06
C GLN A 456 -0.97 30.10 1.36
N GLU A 457 -0.96 28.88 1.89
CA GLU A 457 -1.39 28.50 3.24
C GLU A 457 -0.53 29.05 4.39
N HIS A 458 0.58 29.72 4.08
CA HIS A 458 1.45 30.39 5.05
C HIS A 458 1.39 31.91 4.98
N ILE A 459 0.70 32.49 4.00
CA ILE A 459 0.51 33.94 3.89
C ILE A 459 -0.17 34.46 5.16
N GLY A 460 0.39 35.52 5.74
CA GLY A 460 -0.07 36.12 6.99
C GLY A 460 0.54 35.51 8.27
N LYS A 461 1.32 34.44 8.18
CA LYS A 461 2.05 33.90 9.34
C LYS A 461 3.34 34.71 9.61
N PRO A 462 3.74 34.96 10.88
CA PRO A 462 4.88 35.82 11.20
C PRO A 462 6.23 35.41 10.58
N PHE A 463 6.41 34.11 10.28
CA PHE A 463 7.65 33.58 9.69
C PHE A 463 7.68 33.62 8.15
N PHE A 464 6.56 33.95 7.50
CA PHE A 464 6.40 33.78 6.06
C PHE A 464 7.33 34.68 5.24
N GLU A 465 7.48 35.95 5.64
CA GLU A 465 8.39 36.88 4.94
C GLU A 465 9.86 36.41 4.97
N GLY A 466 10.28 35.80 6.09
CA GLY A 466 11.60 35.18 6.21
C GLY A 466 11.76 33.98 5.27
N LEU A 467 10.76 33.09 5.23
CA LEU A 467 10.72 31.96 4.29
C LEU A 467 10.77 32.44 2.83
N LYS A 468 10.03 33.51 2.52
CA LYS A 468 9.97 34.08 1.17
C LYS A 468 11.30 34.63 0.72
N LYS A 469 11.96 35.45 1.56
CA LYS A 469 13.31 35.95 1.29
C LYS A 469 14.33 34.81 1.11
N PHE A 470 14.17 33.72 1.86
CA PHE A 470 15.05 32.58 1.75
C PHE A 470 14.84 31.79 0.45
N MET A 471 13.60 31.44 0.11
CA MET A 471 13.31 30.64 -1.08
C MET A 471 13.62 31.38 -2.40
N THR A 472 13.66 32.71 -2.39
CA THR A 472 14.08 33.54 -3.54
C THR A 472 15.59 33.85 -3.58
N SER A 473 16.36 33.43 -2.57
CA SER A 473 17.79 33.79 -2.43
C SER A 473 18.73 33.03 -3.37
N GLY A 474 18.26 31.95 -3.99
CA GLY A 474 19.08 31.11 -4.86
C GLY A 474 18.27 29.98 -5.52
N PRO A 475 18.93 29.14 -6.33
CA PRO A 475 18.26 28.04 -7.01
C PRO A 475 17.81 26.99 -6.00
N CYS A 476 16.68 26.34 -6.31
CA CYS A 476 16.23 25.14 -5.64
C CYS A 476 15.92 24.06 -6.67
N THR A 477 16.05 22.79 -6.27
CA THR A 477 15.72 21.65 -7.12
C THR A 477 14.44 21.00 -6.61
N ALA A 478 13.40 21.01 -7.45
CA ALA A 478 12.18 20.24 -7.25
C ALA A 478 12.33 18.85 -7.91
N LEU A 479 11.89 17.82 -7.20
CA LEU A 479 11.90 16.43 -7.62
C LEU A 479 10.50 15.83 -7.45
N SER A 480 9.98 15.23 -8.52
CA SER A 480 8.83 14.33 -8.44
C SER A 480 9.33 12.95 -8.06
N LEU A 481 9.16 12.58 -6.80
CA LEU A 481 9.63 11.31 -6.26
C LEU A 481 8.52 10.28 -6.28
N GLU A 482 8.84 9.08 -6.72
CA GLU A 482 7.93 7.95 -6.76
C GLU A 482 8.51 6.75 -5.98
N ARG A 483 7.69 6.17 -5.12
CA ARG A 483 8.05 4.98 -4.32
C ARG A 483 6.77 4.35 -3.79
N VAL A 484 6.81 3.08 -3.39
CA VAL A 484 5.82 2.61 -2.40
C VAL A 484 5.92 3.53 -1.19
N ASP A 485 4.77 3.91 -0.60
CA ASP A 485 4.73 4.76 0.59
C ASP A 485 5.54 6.07 0.53
N ALA A 486 5.67 6.68 -0.67
CA ALA A 486 6.59 7.78 -0.96
C ALA A 486 6.47 8.95 0.00
N ILE A 487 5.26 9.38 0.35
CA ILE A 487 5.05 10.54 1.24
C ILE A 487 5.59 10.21 2.63
N ARG A 488 5.18 9.05 3.19
CA ARG A 488 5.63 8.60 4.51
C ARG A 488 7.14 8.39 4.54
N ALA A 489 7.67 7.70 3.55
CA ALA A 489 9.09 7.43 3.42
C ALA A 489 9.91 8.73 3.32
N TRP A 490 9.43 9.71 2.55
CA TRP A 490 10.09 10.99 2.36
C TRP A 490 10.08 11.82 3.64
N ARG A 491 8.92 11.90 4.31
CA ARG A 491 8.78 12.55 5.62
C ARG A 491 9.68 11.93 6.68
N ASN A 492 9.77 10.60 6.70
CA ASN A 492 10.67 9.89 7.59
C ASN A 492 12.14 10.21 7.28
N LEU A 493 12.53 10.27 6.00
CA LEU A 493 13.90 10.57 5.59
C LEU A 493 14.30 12.03 5.89
N LEU A 494 13.35 12.97 5.77
CA LEU A 494 13.55 14.37 6.14
C LEU A 494 13.86 14.54 7.63
N GLY A 495 13.07 13.92 8.50
CA GLY A 495 13.10 14.15 9.94
C GLY A 495 12.41 15.46 10.37
N PRO A 496 12.47 15.80 11.67
CA PRO A 496 11.80 16.97 12.24
C PRO A 496 12.08 18.27 11.48
N THR A 497 11.08 19.16 11.39
CA THR A 497 11.18 20.42 10.62
C THR A 497 12.27 21.36 11.14
N ASN A 498 12.51 21.33 12.45
CA ASN A 498 13.61 22.05 13.09
C ASN A 498 14.89 21.21 13.02
N THR A 499 15.95 21.78 12.46
CA THR A 499 17.25 21.15 12.23
C THR A 499 17.93 20.66 13.53
N GLU A 500 17.87 21.44 14.61
CA GLU A 500 18.49 21.05 15.90
C GLU A 500 17.76 19.87 16.53
N LYS A 501 16.41 19.90 16.49
CA LYS A 501 15.58 18.78 16.91
C LYS A 501 15.86 17.54 16.05
N ALA A 502 16.05 17.71 14.74
CA ALA A 502 16.43 16.63 13.85
C ALA A 502 17.80 16.04 14.22
N ARG A 503 18.82 16.86 14.53
CA ARG A 503 20.13 16.38 14.98
C ARG A 503 20.06 15.61 16.31
N ALA A 504 19.17 16.01 17.21
CA ALA A 504 19.00 15.33 18.51
C ALA A 504 18.21 14.01 18.39
N GLU A 505 17.09 14.01 17.67
CA GLU A 505 16.15 12.88 17.62
C GLU A 505 16.42 11.91 16.47
N LYS A 506 16.97 12.39 15.36
CA LYS A 506 17.22 11.60 14.14
C LYS A 506 18.46 12.08 13.38
N PRO A 507 19.68 11.83 13.90
CA PRO A 507 20.94 12.38 13.37
C PRO A 507 21.20 12.07 11.89
N ASP A 508 20.68 10.93 11.40
CA ASP A 508 20.86 10.48 10.01
C ASP A 508 19.82 11.07 9.04
N SER A 509 18.92 11.95 9.49
CA SER A 509 17.91 12.56 8.64
C SER A 509 18.50 13.64 7.73
N LEU A 510 17.87 13.89 6.57
CA LEU A 510 18.38 14.90 5.64
C LEU A 510 18.41 16.31 6.25
N ARG A 511 17.44 16.63 7.10
CA ARG A 511 17.44 17.92 7.82
C ARG A 511 18.54 17.99 8.88
N ALA A 512 18.87 16.89 9.54
CA ALA A 512 19.98 16.86 10.50
C ALA A 512 21.33 17.05 9.79
N LEU A 513 21.52 16.37 8.66
CA LEU A 513 22.76 16.34 7.89
C LEU A 513 23.01 17.61 7.08
N TYR A 514 21.98 18.16 6.43
CA TYR A 514 22.13 19.24 5.46
C TYR A 514 21.48 20.55 5.90
N GLY A 515 20.60 20.52 6.91
CA GLY A 515 19.92 21.71 7.42
C GLY A 515 20.91 22.66 8.09
N THR A 516 20.69 23.96 7.91
CA THR A 516 21.53 25.01 8.51
C THR A 516 21.00 25.40 9.89
N ASP A 517 19.71 25.70 10.01
CA ASP A 517 19.06 26.19 11.24
C ASP A 517 17.55 25.88 11.27
N GLY A 518 16.81 26.47 12.22
CA GLY A 518 15.37 26.25 12.40
C GLY A 518 14.47 26.74 11.25
N GLN A 519 14.94 27.66 10.39
CA GLN A 519 14.21 28.18 9.22
C GLN A 519 14.77 27.64 7.90
N ARG A 520 16.09 27.41 7.84
CA ARG A 520 16.82 26.85 6.70
C ARG A 520 17.10 25.37 6.94
N ASN A 521 16.16 24.54 6.52
CA ASN A 521 16.14 23.12 6.84
C ASN A 521 16.51 22.21 5.65
N ALA A 522 17.26 22.70 4.66
CA ALA A 522 17.72 21.97 3.47
C ALA A 522 16.67 21.40 2.52
N ALA A 523 15.51 20.94 3.00
CA ALA A 523 14.54 20.25 2.18
C ALA A 523 13.07 20.41 2.64
N HIS A 524 12.19 20.47 1.63
CA HIS A 524 10.74 20.46 1.77
C HIS A 524 10.16 19.10 1.35
N GLY A 525 9.06 18.72 1.98
CA GLY A 525 8.32 17.54 1.60
C GLY A 525 6.87 17.65 1.97
N SER A 526 6.02 17.28 1.02
CA SER A 526 4.58 17.22 1.17
C SER A 526 4.21 16.44 2.43
N ASP A 527 3.30 16.99 3.23
CA ASP A 527 2.88 16.44 4.53
C ASP A 527 1.69 15.48 4.43
N SER A 528 1.03 15.46 3.29
CA SER A 528 -0.17 14.69 3.03
C SER A 528 -0.29 14.42 1.54
N THR A 529 -1.16 13.48 1.22
CA THR A 529 -1.54 13.17 -0.15
C THR A 529 -2.09 14.40 -0.89
N ALA A 530 -2.92 15.19 -0.21
CA ALA A 530 -3.54 16.36 -0.81
C ALA A 530 -2.51 17.45 -1.14
N SER A 531 -1.53 17.70 -0.25
CA SER A 531 -0.45 18.65 -0.53
C SER A 531 0.45 18.15 -1.65
N ALA A 532 0.82 16.87 -1.68
CA ALA A 532 1.65 16.29 -2.73
C ALA A 532 1.06 16.51 -4.14
N ILE A 533 -0.26 16.33 -4.31
CA ILE A 533 -0.93 16.55 -5.59
C ILE A 533 -0.83 18.01 -6.04
N ARG A 534 -1.19 18.96 -5.15
CA ARG A 534 -1.15 20.39 -5.47
C ARG A 534 0.26 20.86 -5.78
N GLU A 535 1.20 20.45 -4.93
CA GLU A 535 2.61 20.82 -5.02
C GLU A 535 3.24 20.28 -6.30
N LEU A 536 2.99 19.02 -6.68
CA LEU A 536 3.47 18.46 -7.94
C LEU A 536 2.87 19.17 -9.15
N ALA A 537 1.55 19.44 -9.15
CA ALA A 537 0.89 20.17 -10.25
C ALA A 537 1.43 21.59 -10.43
N PHE A 538 1.86 22.24 -9.34
CA PHE A 538 2.49 23.56 -9.40
C PHE A 538 3.87 23.52 -10.08
N TRP A 539 4.70 22.53 -9.74
CA TRP A 539 6.08 22.43 -10.24
C TRP A 539 6.18 21.78 -11.61
N PHE A 540 5.30 20.82 -11.88
CA PHE A 540 5.26 19.92 -13.03
C PHE A 540 3.83 19.89 -13.61
N PRO A 541 3.35 21.01 -14.20
CA PRO A 541 1.99 21.09 -14.74
C PRO A 541 1.78 20.28 -16.03
N GLU A 542 2.86 20.01 -16.75
CA GLU A 542 2.87 19.23 -17.98
C GLU A 542 3.29 17.79 -17.70
N ALA A 543 2.68 16.83 -18.39
CA ALA A 543 3.03 15.42 -18.23
C ALA A 543 4.41 15.14 -18.82
N THR A 544 5.23 14.37 -18.10
CA THR A 544 6.51 13.91 -18.64
C THR A 544 6.30 13.01 -19.84
N PRO A 545 7.05 13.21 -20.95
CA PRO A 545 7.01 12.28 -22.07
C PRO A 545 7.41 10.87 -21.65
N ALA A 546 6.59 9.89 -22.03
CA ALA A 546 6.90 8.49 -21.77
C ALA A 546 8.15 8.05 -22.55
N THR A 547 9.12 7.46 -21.86
CA THR A 547 10.32 6.87 -22.45
C THR A 547 10.16 5.36 -22.60
N ARG A 548 11.10 4.71 -23.30
CA ARG A 548 11.11 3.26 -23.52
C ARG A 548 12.32 2.61 -22.85
N THR A 549 12.16 1.37 -22.41
CA THR A 549 13.23 0.53 -21.87
C THR A 549 13.07 -0.92 -22.30
N LEU A 550 14.18 -1.65 -22.41
CA LEU A 550 14.11 -3.10 -22.52
C LEU A 550 13.85 -3.69 -21.14
N ALA A 551 12.87 -4.57 -21.06
CA ALA A 551 12.72 -5.53 -19.98
C ALA A 551 12.87 -6.94 -20.54
N MET A 552 13.49 -7.82 -19.77
CA MET A 552 13.64 -9.21 -20.16
C MET A 552 13.33 -10.12 -18.98
N ILE A 553 12.45 -11.08 -19.19
CA ILE A 553 12.21 -12.20 -18.28
C ILE A 553 13.16 -13.32 -18.70
N LYS A 554 14.00 -13.76 -17.76
CA LYS A 554 15.07 -14.73 -18.01
C LYS A 554 14.59 -16.19 -17.96
N PRO A 555 15.41 -17.15 -18.41
CA PRO A 555 15.06 -18.56 -18.34
C PRO A 555 14.84 -19.02 -16.90
N GLY A 556 13.98 -20.02 -16.74
CA GLY A 556 13.37 -20.44 -15.48
C GLY A 556 12.16 -19.57 -15.10
N ALA A 557 12.31 -18.25 -15.10
CA ALA A 557 11.23 -17.33 -14.71
C ALA A 557 10.17 -17.16 -15.83
N ALA A 558 10.61 -17.16 -17.09
CA ALA A 558 9.74 -17.09 -18.26
C ALA A 558 8.76 -18.28 -18.33
N GLU A 559 9.20 -19.46 -17.88
CA GLU A 559 8.44 -20.70 -17.94
C GLU A 559 7.53 -20.88 -16.73
N THR A 560 7.95 -20.38 -15.55
CA THR A 560 7.26 -20.67 -14.29
C THR A 560 6.41 -19.53 -13.75
N VAL A 561 6.80 -18.27 -14.00
CA VAL A 561 6.18 -17.08 -13.36
C VAL A 561 6.04 -15.87 -14.29
N ARG A 562 6.01 -16.10 -15.61
CA ARG A 562 5.86 -15.04 -16.63
C ARG A 562 4.63 -14.20 -16.37
N GLU A 563 3.47 -14.83 -16.15
CA GLU A 563 2.21 -14.13 -15.99
C GLU A 563 2.19 -13.25 -14.75
N GLU A 564 2.81 -13.69 -13.65
CA GLU A 564 2.99 -12.95 -12.41
C GLU A 564 3.86 -11.71 -12.63
N ILE A 565 4.98 -11.86 -13.36
CA ILE A 565 5.87 -10.74 -13.71
C ILE A 565 5.15 -9.75 -14.64
N MET A 566 4.38 -10.23 -15.62
CA MET A 566 3.58 -9.38 -16.51
C MET A 566 2.50 -8.61 -15.73
N CYS A 567 1.86 -9.24 -14.75
CA CYS A 567 0.93 -8.55 -13.84
C CYS A 567 1.65 -7.46 -13.04
N CYS A 568 2.87 -7.72 -12.56
CA CYS A 568 3.67 -6.75 -11.83
C CYS A 568 4.06 -5.53 -12.70
N ILE A 569 4.43 -5.77 -13.96
CA ILE A 569 4.73 -4.74 -14.96
C ILE A 569 3.50 -3.83 -15.17
N ALA A 570 2.34 -4.43 -15.44
CA ALA A 570 1.09 -3.70 -15.62
C ALA A 570 0.68 -2.91 -14.35
N ALA A 571 0.82 -3.52 -13.17
CA ALA A 571 0.51 -2.88 -11.88
C ALA A 571 1.42 -1.68 -11.57
N ARG A 572 2.61 -1.59 -12.19
CA ARG A 572 3.53 -0.45 -12.09
C ARG A 572 3.40 0.53 -13.27
N GLY A 573 2.28 0.49 -13.99
CA GLY A 573 1.94 1.48 -15.01
C GLY A 573 2.80 1.41 -16.27
N PHE A 574 3.47 0.28 -16.52
CA PHE A 574 4.17 0.08 -17.79
C PHE A 574 3.21 -0.36 -18.88
N GLU A 575 3.26 0.34 -20.01
CA GLU A 575 2.68 -0.12 -21.27
C GLU A 575 3.65 -1.13 -21.92
N VAL A 576 3.17 -2.30 -22.31
CA VAL A 576 3.97 -3.26 -23.09
C VAL A 576 3.76 -2.97 -24.57
N VAL A 577 4.74 -2.34 -25.21
CA VAL A 577 4.68 -1.91 -26.61
C VAL A 577 4.91 -3.08 -27.57
N LYS A 578 5.90 -3.93 -27.26
CA LYS A 578 6.24 -5.13 -28.03
C LYS A 578 6.69 -6.24 -27.09
N THR A 579 6.48 -7.47 -27.55
CA THR A 579 6.93 -8.69 -26.90
C THR A 579 7.60 -9.59 -27.93
N ALA A 580 8.72 -10.19 -27.57
CA ALA A 580 9.36 -11.28 -28.30
C ALA A 580 9.66 -12.41 -27.31
N SER A 581 9.48 -13.66 -27.74
CA SER A 581 9.77 -14.83 -26.90
C SER A 581 10.55 -15.84 -27.73
N GLN A 582 11.72 -16.25 -27.24
CA GLN A 582 12.61 -17.18 -27.93
C GLN A 582 13.63 -17.80 -26.97
N VAL A 583 14.21 -18.94 -27.35
CA VAL A 583 15.45 -19.44 -26.74
C VAL A 583 16.62 -18.72 -27.42
N LEU A 584 17.47 -18.05 -26.64
CA LEU A 584 18.59 -17.27 -27.19
C LEU A 584 19.68 -18.20 -27.78
N PRO A 585 20.07 -18.04 -29.05
CA PRO A 585 21.30 -18.64 -29.55
C PRO A 585 22.51 -18.08 -28.83
N ARG A 586 23.52 -18.91 -28.57
CA ARG A 586 24.73 -18.51 -27.84
C ARG A 586 25.45 -17.30 -28.43
N GLY A 587 25.54 -17.21 -29.77
CA GLY A 587 26.14 -16.06 -30.45
C GLY A 587 25.39 -14.75 -30.17
N MET A 588 24.05 -14.79 -30.22
CA MET A 588 23.19 -13.64 -29.93
C MET A 588 23.31 -13.21 -28.46
N ALA A 589 23.38 -14.17 -27.53
CA ALA A 589 23.63 -13.88 -26.12
C ALA A 589 25.02 -13.25 -25.88
N ALA A 590 26.05 -13.72 -26.58
CA ALA A 590 27.40 -13.17 -26.49
C ALA A 590 27.48 -11.73 -27.03
N GLU A 591 26.79 -11.45 -28.14
CA GLU A 591 26.69 -10.09 -28.70
C GLU A 591 25.94 -9.16 -27.75
N PHE A 592 24.78 -9.58 -27.24
CA PHE A 592 23.97 -8.77 -26.33
C PHE A 592 24.71 -8.42 -25.03
N TYR A 593 25.52 -9.34 -24.49
CA TYR A 593 26.32 -9.14 -23.28
C TYR A 593 27.80 -8.83 -23.54
N ALA A 594 28.16 -8.33 -24.74
CA ALA A 594 29.55 -8.14 -25.14
C ALA A 594 30.37 -7.27 -24.17
N GLU A 595 29.74 -6.32 -23.48
CA GLU A 595 30.35 -5.47 -22.44
C GLU A 595 30.82 -6.24 -21.18
N HIS A 596 30.45 -7.51 -21.06
CA HIS A 596 30.90 -8.39 -19.97
C HIS A 596 31.97 -9.38 -20.41
N THR A 597 32.41 -9.33 -21.68
CA THR A 597 33.48 -10.18 -22.21
C THR A 597 34.74 -10.05 -21.36
N GLY A 598 35.34 -11.19 -20.99
CA GLY A 598 36.53 -11.24 -20.14
C GLY A 598 36.26 -11.21 -18.64
N LYS A 599 35.00 -11.00 -18.18
CA LYS A 599 34.66 -11.11 -16.75
C LYS A 599 34.50 -12.58 -16.34
N PRO A 600 34.92 -12.99 -15.11
CA PRO A 600 34.89 -14.39 -14.69
C PRO A 600 33.51 -15.06 -14.73
N PHE A 601 32.43 -14.29 -14.62
CA PHE A 601 31.05 -14.79 -14.64
C PHE A 601 30.42 -14.85 -16.03
N PHE A 602 31.11 -14.38 -17.08
CA PHE A 602 30.54 -14.22 -18.43
C PHE A 602 30.07 -15.54 -19.02
N GLU A 603 30.89 -16.59 -18.92
CA GLU A 603 30.54 -17.93 -19.39
C GLU A 603 29.31 -18.51 -18.67
N GLY A 604 29.21 -18.30 -17.35
CA GLY A 604 28.04 -18.70 -16.57
C GLY A 604 26.79 -17.95 -16.99
N LEU A 605 26.90 -16.65 -17.29
CA LEU A 605 25.79 -15.84 -17.81
C LEU A 605 25.31 -16.35 -19.16
N LEU A 606 26.21 -16.66 -20.10
CA LEU A 606 25.82 -17.20 -21.41
C LEU A 606 25.13 -18.56 -21.27
N ASN A 607 25.67 -19.46 -20.44
CA ASN A 607 25.05 -20.75 -20.18
C ASN A 607 23.63 -20.59 -19.60
N PHE A 608 23.44 -19.65 -18.68
CA PHE A 608 22.12 -19.38 -18.11
C PHE A 608 21.15 -18.80 -19.15
N MET A 609 21.56 -17.78 -19.91
CA MET A 609 20.68 -17.09 -20.86
C MET A 609 20.30 -17.96 -22.07
N THR A 610 21.09 -19.00 -22.36
CA THR A 610 20.83 -19.97 -23.43
C THR A 610 20.12 -21.25 -22.95
N SER A 611 19.86 -21.36 -21.64
CA SER A 611 19.31 -22.60 -21.04
C SER A 611 17.81 -22.80 -21.23
N GLY A 612 17.08 -21.77 -21.68
CA GLY A 612 15.62 -21.82 -21.81
C GLY A 612 15.06 -20.59 -22.50
N GLU A 613 13.75 -20.40 -22.39
CA GLU A 613 13.05 -19.31 -23.05
C GLU A 613 13.36 -17.97 -22.35
N VAL A 614 13.55 -16.92 -23.15
CA VAL A 614 13.50 -15.55 -22.68
C VAL A 614 12.31 -14.81 -23.27
N VAL A 615 11.75 -13.91 -22.49
CA VAL A 615 10.70 -12.99 -22.96
C VAL A 615 11.26 -11.57 -22.91
N ALA A 616 11.56 -11.01 -24.08
CA ALA A 616 11.95 -9.62 -24.23
C ALA A 616 10.70 -8.75 -24.41
N LEU A 617 10.66 -7.63 -23.71
CA LEU A 617 9.55 -6.68 -23.68
C LEU A 617 10.08 -5.28 -23.91
N MET A 618 9.47 -4.55 -24.86
CA MET A 618 9.66 -3.11 -24.96
C MET A 618 8.63 -2.44 -24.06
N LEU A 619 9.07 -1.93 -22.92
CA LEU A 619 8.19 -1.23 -21.99
C LEU A 619 8.22 0.27 -22.26
N LYS A 620 7.06 0.93 -22.10
CA LYS A 620 6.91 2.38 -22.22
C LYS A 620 6.25 2.95 -20.96
N ARG A 621 6.85 4.00 -20.41
CA ARG A 621 6.40 4.71 -19.20
C ARG A 621 7.18 6.02 -19.02
N GLU A 622 6.63 6.99 -18.28
CA GLU A 622 7.43 8.05 -17.67
C GLU A 622 8.61 7.44 -16.87
N ALA A 623 9.82 7.98 -17.07
CA ALA A 623 11.03 7.49 -16.42
C ALA A 623 11.18 5.94 -16.51
N ALA A 624 10.96 5.36 -17.70
CA ALA A 624 10.84 3.91 -17.87
C ALA A 624 12.04 3.12 -17.35
N VAL A 625 13.27 3.57 -17.65
CA VAL A 625 14.51 2.91 -17.19
C VAL A 625 14.60 2.88 -15.65
N PRO A 626 14.61 4.02 -14.93
CA PRO A 626 14.72 3.98 -13.47
C PRO A 626 13.52 3.30 -12.81
N ALA A 627 12.30 3.46 -13.35
CA ALA A 627 11.12 2.75 -12.86
C ALA A 627 11.24 1.23 -12.99
N TRP A 628 11.78 0.73 -14.11
CA TRP A 628 11.93 -0.70 -14.35
C TRP A 628 13.02 -1.27 -13.44
N ARG A 629 14.12 -0.53 -13.27
CA ARG A 629 15.20 -0.90 -12.34
C ARG A 629 14.71 -0.99 -10.90
N ALA A 630 13.90 -0.02 -10.45
CA ALA A 630 13.29 -0.06 -9.12
C ALA A 630 12.36 -1.26 -8.93
N LEU A 631 11.56 -1.60 -9.94
CA LEU A 631 10.69 -2.78 -9.92
C LEU A 631 11.49 -4.09 -9.89
N MET A 632 12.57 -4.19 -10.67
CA MET A 632 13.45 -5.37 -10.66
C MET A 632 14.16 -5.55 -9.32
N GLY A 633 14.60 -4.45 -8.69
CA GLY A 633 15.44 -4.47 -7.50
C GLY A 633 16.91 -4.86 -7.79
N PRO A 634 17.73 -4.99 -6.74
CA PRO A 634 19.15 -5.30 -6.86
C PRO A 634 19.43 -6.57 -7.67
N THR A 635 20.53 -6.58 -8.43
CA THR A 635 20.90 -7.70 -9.34
C THR A 635 21.02 -9.04 -8.62
N ASN A 636 21.52 -9.04 -7.37
CA ASN A 636 21.65 -10.22 -6.55
C ASN A 636 20.35 -10.48 -5.77
N SER A 637 19.68 -11.60 -6.05
CA SER A 637 18.39 -11.96 -5.46
C SER A 637 18.44 -12.06 -3.93
N ASN A 638 19.56 -12.52 -3.34
CA ASN A 638 19.71 -12.62 -1.88
C ASN A 638 19.86 -11.25 -1.22
N ALA A 639 20.54 -10.32 -1.88
CA ALA A 639 20.60 -8.93 -1.43
C ALA A 639 19.23 -8.26 -1.57
N ALA A 640 18.55 -8.48 -2.72
CA ALA A 640 17.22 -7.97 -2.98
C ALA A 640 16.21 -8.42 -1.92
N ARG A 641 16.22 -9.70 -1.48
CA ARG A 641 15.35 -10.19 -0.39
C ARG A 641 15.54 -9.43 0.94
N LYS A 642 16.71 -8.85 1.17
CA LYS A 642 17.00 -8.08 2.39
C LYS A 642 16.66 -6.60 2.23
N THR A 643 16.99 -6.00 1.10
CA THR A 643 16.90 -4.54 0.89
C THR A 643 15.65 -4.09 0.13
N SER A 644 15.04 -4.98 -0.64
CA SER A 644 13.90 -4.71 -1.52
C SER A 644 13.04 -5.99 -1.69
N PRO A 645 12.42 -6.50 -0.60
CA PRO A 645 11.76 -7.80 -0.57
C PRO A 645 10.61 -7.94 -1.59
N ASP A 646 10.00 -6.81 -1.98
CA ASP A 646 8.89 -6.75 -2.94
C ASP A 646 9.34 -6.59 -4.41
N SER A 647 10.65 -6.65 -4.67
CA SER A 647 11.20 -6.53 -6.02
C SER A 647 11.11 -7.84 -6.80
N LEU A 648 11.04 -7.77 -8.13
CA LEU A 648 10.91 -8.98 -8.97
C LEU A 648 12.06 -9.97 -8.74
N ARG A 649 13.29 -9.49 -8.51
CA ARG A 649 14.43 -10.36 -8.23
C ARG A 649 14.40 -10.95 -6.83
N ALA A 650 13.80 -10.29 -5.85
CA ALA A 650 13.59 -10.86 -4.52
C ALA A 650 12.49 -11.94 -4.54
N LEU A 651 11.40 -11.67 -5.26
CA LEU A 651 10.22 -12.52 -5.31
C LEU A 651 10.44 -13.76 -6.18
N PHE A 652 11.05 -13.59 -7.36
CA PHE A 652 11.12 -14.62 -8.39
C PHE A 652 12.56 -15.06 -8.71
N GLY A 653 13.58 -14.37 -8.19
CA GLY A 653 14.97 -14.76 -8.38
C GLY A 653 15.36 -15.98 -7.52
N VAL A 654 16.16 -16.87 -8.08
CA VAL A 654 16.56 -18.13 -7.43
C VAL A 654 17.74 -17.91 -6.49
N ASP A 655 18.81 -17.27 -6.99
CA ASP A 655 20.04 -17.04 -6.23
C ASP A 655 20.81 -15.80 -6.75
N GLY A 656 22.07 -15.65 -6.33
CA GLY A 656 22.93 -14.52 -6.68
C GLY A 656 23.38 -14.45 -8.15
N GLN A 657 23.24 -15.54 -8.92
CA GLN A 657 23.61 -15.61 -10.35
C GLN A 657 22.38 -15.77 -11.25
N ARG A 658 21.35 -16.50 -10.78
CA ARG A 658 20.07 -16.72 -11.46
C ARG A 658 19.00 -15.78 -10.93
N ASN A 659 18.99 -14.56 -11.45
CA ASN A 659 17.92 -13.61 -11.22
C ASN A 659 16.81 -13.75 -12.27
N ALA A 660 15.59 -13.31 -11.93
CA ALA A 660 14.42 -13.50 -12.78
C ALA A 660 14.35 -12.55 -13.99
N THR A 661 14.98 -11.38 -13.88
CA THR A 661 14.78 -10.28 -14.84
C THR A 661 16.04 -9.48 -15.15
N HIS A 662 16.09 -8.95 -16.37
CA HIS A 662 17.09 -8.02 -16.87
C HIS A 662 16.44 -6.73 -17.39
N GLY A 663 17.22 -5.66 -17.41
CA GLY A 663 16.84 -4.40 -18.02
C GLY A 663 18.01 -3.45 -18.10
N SER A 664 17.82 -2.45 -18.94
CA SER A 664 18.82 -1.45 -19.29
C SER A 664 19.28 -0.64 -18.08
N ASP A 665 20.50 -0.11 -18.17
CA ASP A 665 21.12 0.71 -17.11
C ASP A 665 21.02 2.23 -17.35
N GLY A 666 20.62 2.64 -18.56
CA GLY A 666 20.42 4.05 -18.91
C GLY A 666 19.63 4.20 -20.22
N ALA A 667 19.35 5.44 -20.60
CA ALA A 667 18.58 5.73 -21.82
C ALA A 667 19.32 5.26 -23.10
N ALA A 668 20.65 5.39 -23.13
CA ALA A 668 21.45 4.98 -24.28
C ALA A 668 21.49 3.46 -24.47
N SER A 669 21.65 2.68 -23.40
CA SER A 669 21.57 1.22 -23.45
C SER A 669 20.15 0.76 -23.76
N ALA A 670 19.13 1.39 -23.19
CA ALA A 670 17.73 1.10 -23.51
C ALA A 670 17.44 1.23 -25.01
N ALA A 671 17.90 2.31 -25.65
CA ALA A 671 17.74 2.49 -27.09
C ALA A 671 18.44 1.38 -27.90
N ARG A 672 19.71 1.10 -27.59
CA ARG A 672 20.49 0.03 -28.28
C ARG A 672 19.87 -1.35 -28.09
N GLU A 673 19.53 -1.71 -26.87
CA GLU A 673 18.95 -3.00 -26.51
C GLU A 673 17.55 -3.18 -27.09
N CYS A 674 16.72 -2.13 -27.09
CA CYS A 674 15.43 -2.16 -27.78
C CYS A 674 15.60 -2.34 -29.29
N MET A 675 16.60 -1.69 -29.90
CA MET A 675 16.88 -1.82 -31.33
C MET A 675 17.38 -3.22 -31.68
N PHE A 676 18.22 -3.81 -30.83
CA PHE A 676 18.70 -5.19 -30.97
C PHE A 676 17.54 -6.20 -31.01
N TRP A 677 16.56 -6.06 -30.11
CA TRP A 677 15.43 -6.99 -30.00
C TRP A 677 14.26 -6.66 -30.93
N PHE A 678 14.10 -5.41 -31.35
CA PHE A 678 12.94 -4.93 -32.10
C PHE A 678 13.32 -3.98 -33.26
N PRO A 679 14.12 -4.43 -34.24
CA PRO A 679 14.70 -3.56 -35.28
C PRO A 679 13.64 -2.90 -36.19
N ASP A 680 12.52 -3.57 -36.47
CA ASP A 680 11.55 -3.19 -37.52
C ASP A 680 10.79 -1.86 -37.32
N ARG A 681 11.02 -1.10 -36.24
CA ARG A 681 10.28 0.17 -35.99
C ARG A 681 11.04 1.32 -35.36
N TRP A 682 12.36 1.25 -35.17
CA TRP A 682 13.09 2.47 -34.78
C TRP A 682 13.05 3.54 -35.89
N ALA A 683 12.98 3.12 -37.16
CA ALA A 683 12.87 4.00 -38.32
C ALA A 683 11.51 4.74 -38.43
N ALA A 684 10.41 4.16 -37.93
CA ALA A 684 9.06 4.71 -38.13
C ALA A 684 8.61 5.69 -37.03
N ALA A 685 9.30 5.74 -35.88
CA ALA A 685 8.95 6.63 -34.77
C ALA A 685 9.74 7.96 -34.80
N ALA A 686 10.87 8.01 -35.51
CA ALA A 686 11.70 9.21 -35.63
C ALA A 686 11.06 10.31 -36.51
N GLU A 687 10.14 9.95 -37.42
CA GLU A 687 9.42 10.91 -38.27
C GLU A 687 8.30 11.67 -37.53
N ALA A 688 7.87 11.22 -36.35
CA ALA A 688 6.65 11.72 -35.72
C ALA A 688 6.85 12.77 -34.62
N THR A 689 8.06 12.95 -34.05
CA THR A 689 8.24 13.78 -32.84
C THR A 689 9.32 14.86 -32.88
N GLY A 690 10.00 15.09 -34.01
CA GLY A 690 10.89 16.26 -34.17
C GLY A 690 12.14 16.31 -33.27
N GLU A 691 12.39 15.30 -32.42
CA GLU A 691 13.57 15.22 -31.55
C GLU A 691 14.85 14.72 -32.27
N SER A 692 14.77 14.48 -33.58
CA SER A 692 15.88 13.90 -34.37
C SER A 692 17.07 14.85 -34.56
N ALA A 693 16.88 16.17 -34.66
CA ALA A 693 17.94 17.08 -35.10
C ALA A 693 19.16 17.14 -34.15
N ALA A 694 18.95 17.00 -32.83
CA ALA A 694 20.04 17.04 -31.85
C ALA A 694 20.77 15.69 -31.71
N ALA A 695 20.05 14.58 -31.92
CA ALA A 695 20.63 13.23 -31.90
C ALA A 695 21.38 12.94 -33.21
N GLU A 696 20.81 13.31 -34.35
CA GLU A 696 21.47 13.26 -35.66
C GLU A 696 22.72 14.14 -35.69
N ALA A 697 22.70 15.34 -35.09
CA ALA A 697 23.90 16.18 -35.01
C ALA A 697 25.02 15.56 -34.16
N LYS A 698 24.67 14.85 -33.08
CA LYS A 698 25.64 14.14 -32.22
C LYS A 698 26.18 12.86 -32.84
N VAL A 699 25.34 12.10 -33.55
CA VAL A 699 25.75 10.90 -34.28
C VAL A 699 26.57 11.29 -35.52
N ALA A 700 26.21 12.35 -36.24
CA ALA A 700 26.99 12.90 -37.34
C ALA A 700 28.32 13.54 -36.89
N ALA A 701 28.39 14.07 -35.66
CA ALA A 701 29.66 14.49 -35.05
C ALA A 701 30.53 13.27 -34.69
N PHE A 702 29.95 12.25 -34.05
CA PHE A 702 30.66 11.01 -33.73
C PHE A 702 31.18 10.28 -34.98
N MET A 703 30.39 10.24 -36.05
CA MET A 703 30.79 9.64 -37.33
C MET A 703 31.87 10.45 -38.07
N ARG A 704 31.97 11.77 -37.83
CA ARG A 704 33.08 12.61 -38.33
C ARG A 704 34.39 12.36 -37.58
N ASP A 705 34.30 12.06 -36.28
CA ASP A 705 35.48 12.05 -35.40
C ASP A 705 36.03 10.64 -35.13
N SER A 706 35.36 9.56 -35.56
CA SER A 706 35.71 8.18 -35.17
C SER A 706 35.73 7.14 -36.30
N VAL A 707 35.52 7.52 -37.56
CA VAL A 707 35.66 6.63 -38.72
C VAL A 707 36.67 7.23 -39.69
N ASP A 708 37.56 6.40 -40.25
CA ASP A 708 38.52 6.82 -41.28
C ASP A 708 37.81 7.64 -42.38
N PRO A 709 38.32 8.82 -42.77
CA PRO A 709 37.69 9.71 -43.76
C PRO A 709 37.37 9.02 -45.09
N VAL A 710 38.07 7.93 -45.42
CA VAL A 710 37.86 7.13 -46.62
C VAL A 710 36.61 6.24 -46.51
N LEU A 711 36.25 5.80 -45.30
CA LEU A 711 35.13 4.87 -45.06
C LEU A 711 33.80 5.59 -44.79
N ALA A 712 33.83 6.83 -44.33
CA ALA A 712 32.62 7.61 -44.04
C ALA A 712 31.70 7.81 -45.27
N PRO A 713 32.19 8.16 -46.48
CA PRO A 713 31.35 8.29 -47.67
C PRO A 713 30.77 6.95 -48.15
N LEU A 714 31.52 5.86 -47.97
CA LEU A 714 31.09 4.50 -48.33
C LEU A 714 29.91 4.06 -47.47
N LEU A 715 30.03 4.23 -46.14
CA LEU A 715 28.99 3.89 -45.18
C LEU A 715 27.74 4.75 -45.38
N GLN A 716 27.91 6.04 -45.66
CA GLN A 716 26.79 6.93 -45.94
C GLN A 716 26.04 6.50 -47.21
N ARG A 717 26.75 6.13 -48.28
CA ARG A 717 26.13 5.63 -49.52
C ARG A 717 25.50 4.25 -49.36
N LEU A 718 26.08 3.37 -48.55
CA LEU A 718 25.50 2.07 -48.21
C LEU A 718 24.14 2.24 -47.52
N VAL A 719 24.08 3.14 -46.54
CA VAL A 719 22.86 3.43 -45.77
C VAL A 719 21.78 4.06 -46.65
N ILE A 720 22.15 4.94 -47.58
CA ILE A 720 21.21 5.59 -48.51
C ILE A 720 20.71 4.60 -49.58
N ALA A 721 21.60 3.79 -50.16
CA ALA A 721 21.28 2.95 -51.31
C ALA A 721 20.58 1.62 -50.96
N GLN A 722 20.71 1.14 -49.71
CA GLN A 722 20.15 -0.12 -49.20
C GLN A 722 20.18 -1.28 -50.21
N PRO A 723 21.37 -1.62 -50.75
CA PRO A 723 21.48 -2.61 -51.80
C PRO A 723 21.10 -4.02 -51.29
N PRO A 724 20.47 -4.85 -52.13
CA PRO A 724 20.06 -6.20 -51.75
C PRO A 724 21.24 -7.15 -51.46
N ASP A 725 22.43 -6.86 -52.00
CA ASP A 725 23.69 -7.51 -51.63
C ASP A 725 24.72 -6.47 -51.19
N VAL A 726 24.90 -6.39 -49.87
CA VAL A 726 25.78 -5.44 -49.19
C VAL A 726 27.25 -5.69 -49.54
N VAL A 727 27.64 -6.95 -49.73
CA VAL A 727 29.04 -7.32 -49.97
C VAL A 727 29.44 -6.91 -51.39
N ASP A 728 28.62 -7.24 -52.39
CA ASP A 728 28.90 -6.87 -53.79
C ASP A 728 28.91 -5.34 -54.00
N PHE A 729 28.00 -4.63 -53.32
CA PHE A 729 27.97 -3.16 -53.35
C PHE A 729 29.23 -2.55 -52.74
N CYS A 730 29.64 -3.00 -51.55
CA CYS A 730 30.86 -2.53 -50.89
C CYS A 730 32.10 -2.81 -51.74
N VAL A 731 32.18 -4.00 -52.36
CA VAL A 731 33.31 -4.37 -53.24
C VAL A 731 33.37 -3.46 -54.47
N LYS A 732 32.23 -3.20 -55.13
CA LYS A 732 32.18 -2.30 -56.30
C LYS A 732 32.56 -0.86 -55.95
N GLU A 733 32.06 -0.35 -54.84
CA GLU A 733 32.35 1.02 -54.40
C GLU A 733 33.79 1.21 -53.92
N LEU A 734 34.34 0.24 -53.19
CA LEU A 734 35.75 0.24 -52.83
C LEU A 734 36.66 0.14 -54.05
N GLN A 735 36.27 -0.63 -55.08
CA GLN A 735 36.99 -0.67 -56.35
C GLN A 735 36.90 0.66 -57.13
N ALA A 736 35.76 1.35 -57.08
CA ALA A 736 35.59 2.66 -57.71
C ALA A 736 36.46 3.73 -57.01
N LEU A 737 36.46 3.75 -55.68
CA LEU A 737 37.31 4.62 -54.87
C LEU A 737 38.81 4.33 -55.10
N LYS A 738 39.19 3.05 -55.22
CA LYS A 738 40.57 2.66 -55.52
C LYS A 738 41.03 3.13 -56.91
N ARG A 739 40.12 3.18 -57.90
CA ARG A 739 40.40 3.72 -59.24
C ARG A 739 40.56 5.25 -59.23
N GLN A 740 39.77 5.95 -58.41
CA GLN A 740 39.90 7.41 -58.23
C GLN A 740 41.17 7.81 -57.46
N ALA A 741 41.73 6.94 -56.62
CA ALA A 741 42.96 7.21 -55.87
C ALA A 741 44.25 6.99 -56.69
N HIS A 742 44.18 6.41 -57.90
CA HIS A 742 45.33 6.17 -58.80
C HIS A 742 45.33 7.05 -60.07
N SER A 743 44.41 8.02 -60.16
CA SER A 743 44.39 9.10 -61.16
C SER A 743 44.71 10.42 -60.47
#